data_AF-A0A7Y2AB97-F1
#
_entry.id   AF-A0A7Y2AB97-F1
#
_cell.length_a   1.000
_cell.length_b   1.000
_cell.length_c   1.000
_cell.angle_alpha   90.00
_cell.angle_beta   90.00
_cell.angle_gamma   90.00
#
_symmetry.space_group_name_H-M   'P 1'
#
loop_
_entity.id
_entity.type
_entity.pdbx_description
1 polymer ?
#
loop_
_entity_poly.entity_id
_entity_poly.type
_entity_poly.pdbx_seq_one_letter_code
_entity_poly.pdbx_strand_id
1 'polypeptide(L)'
;MAVIRTENQSEMKVRGKTAILAICLFVAATSSAQGTKQQFQNDGEGLIECGSDIIHQRMLIEDSDYRSAFERQSQILRESIRENSIDEQRMPVVHTVPIVVHIMHAGEAVGTGANISDEQILSAIDALNEDFRKMSGTNGDGNGVDVEIDFCLASRAPDGSPSNGINRIDASGLAFYANEGISIGQGSGANEIALKDLSRWDRDDYYNIWIVNEIEDNDGGAGIQGFAYFPSSSASRDGAVILYNAFGTVGNLKSYTSLNRTTTHELGHAFGLYHTFQGNSCSESNCATQGDEVCDTPPTISNTSCGNPACGGTQQVENYMDYTSETCMDMFTQGQKDRMQNALLTSRASLLNSSGCIPPNALDAGIVAVNEPNGYTCSTSFAPEVVLKNFGSDQITSVSIRYRIDGGSLETHNYNGSLAPGATETIVLASQTVSVGPHSFEVFSESPNGGTDGYAPNDSFSSDFEVVEGSSITVSIQVDNYGNETTWDIQDENGTVVASGGPYPGNANGTVFETDVCLSNDCFEFTIYDSYGDGICCGYGFGSYEVRDETGNTLVESGADFEDFETTPFCMAGSDSPPVADFIAQETMVCNNSTVQFFDLSSGDADTWSWSFPGGTPSSSTAQNPVVTYNTAGIKDVILTSTNAFGSDTETKTAYILVTSPATLTTITSDASCFNSSDGTIDLTLNGGVGPYTYEWNNGASSQDIAGLEEGTYFVLVTDAAGCTSSATATIDAPSAIDVSSTSSTDASCSNDGSATVNPSGGSSGYTYLWNDQQEQTSQTASDLASGTYTVIVTDSEGCQASTTIEVIGSGTIELSNGSKTHVTCYGASNGSATVNPSGGAEPYSYLWDNGQSTATATSLSGGTHLVTVIDANGCQASRTFFIQEPDELLVEVLSVTEESCPGTENGSISAEILGGTSPYSFNWNGAGLGQTLNPQGVSAGEYTISVTDDNNCDVDQNIVVSNGDPVEIALTVVNETCNESNNGSVSVSLSGGTPPYSYNWNGAGFGQTLNPQGIQAGTYTLNVADDNGCQAAQEFSVEEPEAITTSLVDISPDSCDLNVGRAEISVAGGTGQKTVQWDDPEQQMGDVLENVRFGIYTAEIADENNCMAFFTVEVEEVECAVTSVEEFTSTNLRIYPNPITGGHFNLEIGRNFYDIVNVSLIDITGKEVQHWTLNAVSGVELLEISNKITEGIYLIQMNDGHKTITNKIIIR
;
A
#
# COMPACT_ATOMS: atom_id res chain seq x y z
N MET A 1 -32.24 22.76 -21.55
CA MET A 1 -33.40 23.31 -22.31
C MET A 1 -33.54 22.59 -23.65
N ALA A 2 -34.73 22.58 -24.28
CA ALA A 2 -34.97 21.84 -25.52
C ALA A 2 -35.78 22.63 -26.58
N VAL A 3 -35.18 22.87 -27.75
CA VAL A 3 -35.83 23.32 -29.02
C VAL A 3 -35.07 22.63 -30.18
N ILE A 4 -35.46 21.42 -30.60
CA ILE A 4 -36.42 21.11 -31.70
C ILE A 4 -35.81 21.13 -33.13
N ARG A 5 -35.58 19.90 -33.64
CA ARG A 5 -35.68 19.41 -35.04
C ARG A 5 -34.78 19.99 -36.16
N THR A 6 -34.12 19.07 -36.87
CA THR A 6 -34.59 18.67 -38.22
C THR A 6 -34.27 17.20 -38.51
N GLU A 7 -34.90 16.63 -39.53
CA GLU A 7 -34.93 15.19 -39.82
C GLU A 7 -34.00 14.84 -41.00
N ASN A 8 -33.39 13.64 -40.99
CA ASN A 8 -33.46 12.71 -42.12
C ASN A 8 -32.88 11.33 -41.78
N GLN A 9 -33.57 10.27 -42.21
CA GLN A 9 -33.00 8.91 -42.32
C GLN A 9 -32.66 8.62 -43.79
N SER A 10 -31.67 7.77 -44.02
CA SER A 10 -31.63 6.92 -45.23
C SER A 10 -30.95 5.59 -44.90
N GLU A 11 -31.56 4.48 -45.32
CA GLU A 11 -31.18 3.12 -44.91
C GLU A 11 -30.20 2.43 -45.87
N MET A 12 -29.36 1.52 -45.35
CA MET A 12 -29.10 0.18 -45.92
C MET A 12 -28.33 -0.68 -44.88
N LYS A 13 -28.92 -1.73 -44.29
CA LYS A 13 -29.04 -3.14 -44.78
C LYS A 13 -27.69 -3.90 -44.73
N VAL A 14 -27.58 -5.14 -44.19
CA VAL A 14 -28.59 -6.21 -43.94
C VAL A 14 -28.39 -6.96 -42.59
N ARG A 15 -29.52 -7.45 -42.05
CA ARG A 15 -29.76 -8.45 -40.98
C ARG A 15 -28.81 -9.68 -40.97
N GLY A 16 -28.64 -10.43 -39.88
CA GLY A 16 -29.21 -10.34 -38.51
C GLY A 16 -29.52 -11.72 -37.86
N LYS A 17 -29.97 -11.68 -36.59
CA LYS A 17 -30.13 -12.79 -35.59
C LYS A 17 -28.84 -13.23 -34.87
N THR A 18 -28.85 -13.81 -33.66
CA THR A 18 -29.64 -13.63 -32.40
C THR A 18 -29.04 -14.58 -31.34
N ALA A 19 -28.46 -14.02 -30.26
CA ALA A 19 -28.24 -14.55 -28.90
C ALA A 19 -27.76 -16.01 -28.63
N ILE A 20 -26.76 -16.16 -27.74
CA ILE A 20 -26.83 -16.82 -26.40
C ILE A 20 -25.40 -17.00 -25.82
N LEU A 21 -25.16 -16.60 -24.55
CA LEU A 21 -23.93 -16.74 -23.72
C LEU A 21 -22.64 -16.10 -24.31
N ALA A 22 -21.61 -15.71 -23.55
CA ALA A 22 -21.39 -15.46 -22.11
C ALA A 22 -20.66 -14.08 -22.00
N ILE A 23 -20.76 -13.22 -20.97
CA ILE A 23 -20.68 -13.35 -19.50
C ILE A 23 -19.23 -13.55 -19.01
N CYS A 24 -18.82 -12.67 -18.08
CA CYS A 24 -17.50 -12.47 -17.46
C CYS A 24 -16.40 -11.81 -18.36
N LEU A 25 -15.73 -10.81 -17.79
CA LEU A 25 -14.68 -9.93 -18.35
C LEU A 25 -15.07 -8.98 -19.51
N PHE A 26 -16.10 -8.15 -19.30
CA PHE A 26 -16.21 -6.82 -19.94
C PHE A 26 -17.02 -5.85 -19.06
N VAL A 27 -16.42 -5.40 -17.95
CA VAL A 27 -17.05 -4.45 -17.00
C VAL A 27 -16.30 -3.11 -16.93
N ALA A 28 -15.00 -3.09 -17.21
CA ALA A 28 -14.32 -1.87 -17.62
C ALA A 28 -14.70 -1.52 -19.09
N ALA A 29 -15.03 -0.25 -19.34
CA ALA A 29 -15.12 0.37 -20.67
C ALA A 29 -16.22 -0.08 -21.66
N THR A 30 -17.33 -0.74 -21.26
CA THR A 30 -18.63 -0.57 -21.97
C THR A 30 -19.88 -0.64 -21.06
N SER A 31 -19.93 0.19 -20.01
CA SER A 31 -21.20 0.60 -19.41
C SER A 31 -21.47 2.07 -19.73
N SER A 32 -22.43 2.34 -20.63
CA SER A 32 -23.03 3.68 -20.74
C SER A 32 -24.03 3.87 -19.61
N ALA A 33 -23.52 3.86 -18.38
CA ALA A 33 -24.27 4.09 -17.16
C ALA A 33 -23.74 5.38 -16.51
N GLN A 34 -24.67 6.25 -16.09
CA GLN A 34 -24.36 7.13 -14.97
C GLN A 34 -24.00 6.22 -13.78
N GLY A 35 -22.93 6.52 -13.03
CA GLY A 35 -22.45 5.64 -11.97
C GLY A 35 -23.58 5.22 -11.04
N THR A 36 -23.96 3.94 -11.09
CA THR A 36 -25.08 3.42 -10.32
C THR A 36 -24.63 3.22 -8.89
N LYS A 37 -24.75 4.32 -8.13
CA LYS A 37 -24.86 4.40 -6.68
C LYS A 37 -25.33 3.05 -6.09
N GLN A 38 -24.49 2.45 -5.26
CA GLN A 38 -24.77 1.17 -4.60
C GLN A 38 -25.14 1.40 -3.13
N GLN A 39 -25.95 0.51 -2.57
CA GLN A 39 -27.00 0.94 -1.66
C GLN A 39 -27.19 0.06 -0.42
N PHE A 40 -27.07 0.70 0.75
CA PHE A 40 -27.62 0.27 2.02
C PHE A 40 -29.15 0.29 2.01
N GLN A 41 -29.80 -0.53 2.85
CA GLN A 41 -31.26 -0.53 3.01
C GLN A 41 -31.71 0.00 4.36
N ASN A 42 -32.79 0.79 4.34
CA ASN A 42 -33.58 1.15 5.50
C ASN A 42 -34.92 0.39 5.48
N ASP A 43 -35.38 -0.09 6.64
CA ASP A 43 -36.62 -0.84 6.87
C ASP A 43 -37.94 -0.04 6.62
N GLY A 44 -37.89 1.04 5.82
CA GLY A 44 -39.10 1.74 5.41
C GLY A 44 -38.94 2.95 4.48
N GLU A 45 -37.85 3.72 4.55
CA GLU A 45 -37.83 5.08 3.97
C GLU A 45 -36.88 5.30 2.78
N GLY A 46 -36.05 4.33 2.39
CA GLY A 46 -35.23 4.48 1.18
C GLY A 46 -33.99 3.60 1.11
N LEU A 47 -33.13 3.97 0.18
CA LEU A 47 -31.84 3.33 -0.11
C LEU A 47 -30.75 4.37 0.16
N ILE A 48 -29.78 4.01 0.99
CA ILE A 48 -28.75 4.87 1.56
C ILE A 48 -27.41 4.51 0.91
N GLU A 49 -26.42 5.40 0.83
CA GLU A 49 -25.24 5.21 -0.03
C GLU A 49 -23.93 5.64 0.66
N CYS A 50 -22.81 4.99 0.30
CA CYS A 50 -21.44 5.43 0.60
C CYS A 50 -20.85 6.10 -0.64
N GLY A 51 -20.11 7.20 -0.46
CA GLY A 51 -19.49 7.96 -1.54
C GLY A 51 -18.05 7.53 -1.89
N SER A 52 -17.38 6.78 -1.01
CA SER A 52 -15.94 6.47 -1.13
C SER A 52 -15.59 5.74 -2.41
N ASP A 53 -16.34 4.71 -2.80
CA ASP A 53 -16.12 3.96 -4.05
C ASP A 53 -16.34 4.84 -5.30
N ILE A 54 -17.34 5.72 -5.25
CA ILE A 54 -17.70 6.64 -6.36
C ILE A 54 -16.59 7.69 -6.54
N ILE A 55 -16.08 8.24 -5.44
CA ILE A 55 -14.94 9.16 -5.45
C ILE A 55 -13.69 8.46 -5.93
N HIS A 56 -13.37 7.30 -5.36
CA HIS A 56 -12.16 6.55 -5.66
C HIS A 56 -12.07 6.21 -7.16
N GLN A 57 -13.11 5.60 -7.73
CA GLN A 57 -13.15 5.27 -9.17
C GLN A 57 -13.11 6.53 -10.05
N ARG A 58 -13.78 7.62 -9.64
CA ARG A 58 -13.79 8.88 -10.39
C ARG A 58 -12.41 9.54 -10.39
N MET A 59 -11.73 9.60 -9.25
CA MET A 59 -10.38 10.16 -9.13
C MET A 59 -9.34 9.28 -9.82
N LEU A 60 -9.46 7.95 -9.77
CA LEU A 60 -8.64 7.04 -10.59
C LEU A 60 -8.77 7.29 -12.10
N ILE A 61 -9.84 7.94 -12.58
CA ILE A 61 -10.02 8.33 -13.98
C ILE A 61 -9.55 9.77 -14.22
N GLU A 62 -10.05 10.72 -13.41
CA GLU A 62 -9.98 12.17 -13.65
C GLU A 62 -8.74 12.85 -13.05
N ASP A 63 -8.11 12.27 -12.02
CA ASP A 63 -7.02 12.88 -11.25
C ASP A 63 -5.75 11.99 -11.34
N SER A 64 -4.81 12.40 -12.20
CA SER A 64 -3.57 11.65 -12.45
C SER A 64 -2.69 11.49 -11.21
N ASP A 65 -2.77 12.45 -10.30
CA ASP A 65 -1.83 12.60 -9.20
C ASP A 65 -2.37 11.80 -8.00
N TYR A 66 -3.68 11.82 -7.78
CA TYR A 66 -4.36 10.85 -6.91
C TYR A 66 -4.14 9.42 -7.39
N ARG A 67 -4.33 9.11 -8.69
CA ARG A 67 -4.08 7.74 -9.22
C ARG A 67 -2.64 7.30 -8.94
N SER A 68 -1.66 8.11 -9.29
CA SER A 68 -0.24 7.78 -9.12
C SER A 68 0.17 7.64 -7.65
N ALA A 69 -0.41 8.46 -6.77
CA ALA A 69 -0.20 8.38 -5.32
C ALA A 69 -0.83 7.11 -4.72
N PHE A 70 -2.06 6.80 -5.13
CA PHE A 70 -2.80 5.62 -4.67
C PHE A 70 -2.15 4.32 -5.12
N GLU A 71 -1.87 4.15 -6.42
CA GLU A 71 -1.21 2.94 -6.97
C GLU A 71 0.11 2.63 -6.24
N ARG A 72 0.91 3.68 -5.97
CA ARG A 72 2.15 3.57 -5.19
C ARG A 72 1.88 3.14 -3.74
N GLN A 73 0.89 3.72 -3.08
CA GLN A 73 0.60 3.39 -1.69
C GLN A 73 0.01 1.98 -1.53
N SER A 74 -0.83 1.53 -2.46
CA SER A 74 -1.34 0.16 -2.51
C SER A 74 -0.23 -0.87 -2.70
N GLN A 75 0.79 -0.56 -3.52
CA GLN A 75 1.96 -1.43 -3.64
C GLN A 75 2.71 -1.54 -2.30
N ILE A 76 3.06 -0.40 -1.68
CA ILE A 76 3.77 -0.36 -0.40
C ILE A 76 2.98 -1.09 0.70
N LEU A 77 1.65 -0.95 0.72
CA LEU A 77 0.77 -1.63 1.68
C LEU A 77 0.82 -3.16 1.50
N ARG A 78 0.70 -3.67 0.27
CA ARG A 78 0.78 -5.11 -0.02
C ARG A 78 2.17 -5.68 0.31
N GLU A 79 3.24 -4.92 0.05
CA GLU A 79 4.61 -5.29 0.42
C GLU A 79 4.78 -5.34 1.96
N SER A 80 4.33 -4.32 2.68
CA SER A 80 4.36 -4.25 4.15
C SER A 80 3.58 -5.38 4.82
N ILE A 81 2.36 -5.70 4.35
CA ILE A 81 1.56 -6.82 4.86
C ILE A 81 2.28 -8.16 4.62
N ARG A 82 2.94 -8.32 3.46
CA ARG A 82 3.71 -9.53 3.13
C ARG A 82 4.93 -9.69 4.03
N GLU A 83 5.70 -8.63 4.29
CA GLU A 83 6.88 -8.69 5.15
C GLU A 83 6.51 -8.87 6.63
N ASN A 84 5.49 -8.16 7.12
CA ASN A 84 4.97 -8.31 8.48
C ASN A 84 4.20 -9.62 8.74
N SER A 85 4.10 -10.50 7.73
CA SER A 85 3.65 -11.90 7.92
C SER A 85 4.78 -12.86 8.33
N ILE A 86 6.04 -12.39 8.37
CA ILE A 86 7.25 -13.22 8.51
C ILE A 86 7.97 -13.00 9.86
N ASP A 87 7.84 -11.83 10.49
CA ASP A 87 8.47 -11.52 11.80
C ASP A 87 7.45 -11.60 12.95
N GLU A 88 7.80 -12.28 14.04
CA GLU A 88 6.96 -12.39 15.25
C GLU A 88 6.93 -11.08 16.08
N GLN A 89 7.64 -10.03 15.64
CA GLN A 89 7.72 -8.72 16.31
C GLN A 89 6.53 -7.78 16.03
N ARG A 90 5.28 -8.26 16.20
CA ARG A 90 4.16 -7.32 16.42
C ARG A 90 4.34 -6.65 17.78
N MET A 91 4.72 -5.38 17.76
CA MET A 91 4.72 -4.55 18.96
C MET A 91 3.26 -4.35 19.43
N PRO A 92 2.91 -4.69 20.68
CA PRO A 92 1.58 -4.46 21.23
C PRO A 92 1.43 -2.98 21.63
N VAL A 93 1.48 -2.10 20.64
CA VAL A 93 1.38 -0.65 20.77
C VAL A 93 0.05 -0.23 20.18
N VAL A 94 -0.81 0.35 21.03
CA VAL A 94 -2.03 1.01 20.58
C VAL A 94 -1.65 2.27 19.81
N HIS A 95 -2.23 2.43 18.64
CA HIS A 95 -2.04 3.57 17.75
C HIS A 95 -3.15 4.61 18.01
N THR A 96 -2.81 5.72 18.66
CA THR A 96 -3.79 6.81 18.89
C THR A 96 -3.73 7.81 17.74
N VAL A 97 -4.87 8.02 17.07
CA VAL A 97 -5.04 8.99 15.97
C VAL A 97 -5.70 10.28 16.50
N PRO A 98 -5.08 11.46 16.32
CA PRO A 98 -5.72 12.74 16.60
C PRO A 98 -6.79 13.06 15.54
N ILE A 99 -8.04 13.21 15.98
CA ILE A 99 -9.19 13.59 15.15
C ILE A 99 -9.50 15.07 15.33
N VAL A 100 -9.78 15.76 14.21
CA VAL A 100 -10.29 17.13 14.18
C VAL A 100 -11.63 17.14 13.46
N VAL A 101 -12.67 17.65 14.12
CA VAL A 101 -14.05 17.67 13.62
C VAL A 101 -14.41 19.09 13.19
N HIS A 102 -14.60 19.28 11.88
CA HIS A 102 -14.89 20.56 11.24
C HIS A 102 -16.37 20.66 10.90
N ILE A 103 -17.11 21.41 11.70
CA ILE A 103 -18.56 21.60 11.53
C ILE A 103 -18.81 22.74 10.56
N MET A 104 -19.29 22.41 9.38
CA MET A 104 -19.58 23.34 8.29
C MET A 104 -21.07 23.68 8.34
N HIS A 105 -21.42 24.84 8.87
CA HIS A 105 -22.80 25.28 9.07
C HIS A 105 -23.14 26.51 8.21
N ALA A 106 -24.42 26.86 8.10
CA ALA A 106 -24.95 28.01 7.37
C ALA A 106 -25.68 28.96 8.36
N GLY A 107 -24.95 29.40 9.39
CA GLY A 107 -25.48 30.28 10.43
C GLY A 107 -26.44 29.67 11.47
N GLU A 108 -26.67 28.35 11.50
CA GLU A 108 -27.51 27.75 12.56
C GLU A 108 -26.87 27.84 13.96
N ALA A 109 -27.69 27.75 15.00
CA ALA A 109 -27.21 27.73 16.39
C ALA A 109 -26.69 26.35 16.80
N VAL A 110 -25.70 26.31 17.70
CA VAL A 110 -25.14 25.05 18.22
C VAL A 110 -26.24 24.16 18.82
N GLY A 111 -26.24 22.88 18.42
CA GLY A 111 -27.30 21.90 18.68
C GLY A 111 -28.43 21.86 17.63
N THR A 112 -28.37 22.67 16.56
CA THR A 112 -29.42 22.73 15.51
C THR A 112 -28.85 22.71 14.09
N GLY A 113 -29.59 22.09 13.17
CA GLY A 113 -29.12 21.91 11.78
C GLY A 113 -27.79 21.16 11.73
N ALA A 114 -26.92 21.56 10.81
CA ALA A 114 -25.57 21.00 10.70
C ALA A 114 -24.65 21.38 11.88
N ASN A 115 -25.01 22.43 12.65
CA ASN A 115 -24.21 22.92 13.78
C ASN A 115 -24.40 22.05 15.04
N ILE A 116 -24.08 20.75 14.97
CA ILE A 116 -24.33 19.72 16.00
C ILE A 116 -23.67 20.03 17.37
N SER A 117 -24.16 19.45 18.46
CA SER A 117 -23.63 19.71 19.81
C SER A 117 -22.30 18.99 20.07
N ASP A 118 -21.48 19.51 20.99
CA ASP A 118 -20.24 18.84 21.45
C ASP A 118 -20.53 17.43 22.01
N GLU A 119 -21.69 17.25 22.65
CA GLU A 119 -22.18 15.96 23.17
C GLU A 119 -22.39 14.93 22.04
N GLN A 120 -22.93 15.36 20.89
CA GLN A 120 -23.08 14.51 19.71
C GLN A 120 -21.70 14.14 19.12
N ILE A 121 -20.75 15.08 19.08
CA ILE A 121 -19.38 14.83 18.60
C ILE A 121 -18.64 13.83 19.50
N LEU A 122 -18.66 14.05 20.82
CA LEU A 122 -18.04 13.15 21.78
C LEU A 122 -18.62 11.73 21.66
N SER A 123 -19.94 11.60 21.48
CA SER A 123 -20.59 10.31 21.25
C SER A 123 -20.16 9.60 19.96
N ALA A 124 -19.67 10.34 18.95
CA ALA A 124 -19.10 9.77 17.74
C ALA A 124 -17.69 9.22 18.00
N ILE A 125 -16.86 9.96 18.73
CA ILE A 125 -15.49 9.55 19.08
C ILE A 125 -15.51 8.37 20.06
N ASP A 126 -16.43 8.37 21.03
CA ASP A 126 -16.67 7.22 21.91
C ASP A 126 -17.09 5.98 21.09
N ALA A 127 -18.05 6.11 20.16
CA ALA A 127 -18.49 4.99 19.32
C ALA A 127 -17.43 4.48 18.33
N LEU A 128 -16.56 5.35 17.80
CA LEU A 128 -15.39 4.92 17.02
C LEU A 128 -14.40 4.12 17.88
N ASN A 129 -14.16 4.56 19.11
CA ASN A 129 -13.33 3.83 20.06
C ASN A 129 -13.97 2.50 20.49
N GLU A 130 -15.29 2.41 20.65
CA GLU A 130 -16.01 1.14 20.85
C GLU A 130 -15.70 0.14 19.73
N ASP A 131 -15.81 0.58 18.46
CA ASP A 131 -15.70 -0.28 17.28
C ASP A 131 -14.28 -0.73 16.97
N PHE A 132 -13.33 0.22 16.97
CA PHE A 132 -11.93 -0.07 16.66
C PHE A 132 -11.20 -0.73 17.83
N ARG A 133 -11.65 -0.56 19.08
CA ARG A 133 -11.01 -1.19 20.26
C ARG A 133 -11.73 -2.39 20.83
N LYS A 134 -12.88 -2.79 20.26
CA LYS A 134 -13.74 -3.85 20.82
C LYS A 134 -14.10 -3.55 22.30
N MET A 135 -14.43 -2.30 22.59
CA MET A 135 -14.71 -1.84 23.96
C MET A 135 -16.21 -1.88 24.27
N SER A 136 -16.53 -2.28 25.50
CA SER A 136 -17.92 -2.32 25.98
C SER A 136 -18.46 -0.90 26.24
N GLY A 137 -19.27 -0.37 25.33
CA GLY A 137 -19.93 0.92 25.49
C GLY A 137 -21.41 0.93 25.06
N THR A 138 -21.80 2.03 24.43
CA THR A 138 -23.15 2.42 24.00
C THR A 138 -23.78 1.45 23.00
N ASN A 139 -22.97 0.95 22.07
CA ASN A 139 -23.39 0.10 20.94
C ASN A 139 -23.09 -1.40 21.19
N GLY A 140 -22.31 -1.71 22.23
CA GLY A 140 -21.90 -3.07 22.62
C GLY A 140 -20.45 -3.39 22.23
N ASP A 141 -19.90 -4.48 22.78
CA ASP A 141 -18.49 -4.85 22.66
C ASP A 141 -18.09 -5.52 21.32
N GLY A 142 -19.01 -5.64 20.36
CA GLY A 142 -18.80 -6.16 19.00
C GLY A 142 -18.39 -7.64 18.94
N ASN A 143 -18.63 -8.33 17.81
CA ASN A 143 -18.15 -9.73 17.67
C ASN A 143 -16.73 -9.83 17.08
N GLY A 144 -16.18 -8.75 16.51
CA GLY A 144 -14.89 -8.72 15.81
C GLY A 144 -13.62 -8.74 16.67
N VAL A 145 -12.52 -8.25 16.12
CA VAL A 145 -11.22 -8.09 16.81
C VAL A 145 -11.03 -6.68 17.39
N ASP A 146 -10.17 -6.53 18.40
CA ASP A 146 -9.59 -5.24 18.79
C ASP A 146 -8.53 -4.83 17.75
N VAL A 147 -8.78 -3.75 17.01
CA VAL A 147 -7.91 -3.20 15.93
C VAL A 147 -6.66 -2.50 16.49
N GLU A 148 -6.64 -2.18 17.79
CA GLU A 148 -5.58 -1.41 18.47
C GLU A 148 -5.39 0.02 17.91
N ILE A 149 -6.45 0.61 17.32
CA ILE A 149 -6.50 2.03 16.93
C ILE A 149 -7.42 2.78 17.88
N ASP A 150 -6.85 3.69 18.69
CA ASP A 150 -7.60 4.66 19.51
C ASP A 150 -7.82 5.96 18.71
N PHE A 151 -8.88 6.70 19.04
CA PHE A 151 -9.11 8.06 18.54
C PHE A 151 -9.22 9.04 19.72
N CYS A 152 -8.54 10.18 19.62
CA CYS A 152 -8.75 11.32 20.49
C CYS A 152 -9.35 12.48 19.70
N LEU A 153 -10.05 13.42 20.35
CA LEU A 153 -10.16 14.77 19.80
C LEU A 153 -8.83 15.51 20.02
N ALA A 154 -8.39 16.23 19.00
CA ALA A 154 -7.15 16.99 19.03
C ALA A 154 -7.12 18.00 20.19
N SER A 155 -6.23 17.77 21.15
CA SER A 155 -6.04 18.58 22.36
C SER A 155 -5.19 19.84 22.13
N ARG A 156 -4.51 19.92 20.98
CA ARG A 156 -3.76 21.06 20.48
C ARG A 156 -4.28 21.48 19.11
N ALA A 157 -4.20 22.77 18.81
CA ALA A 157 -4.35 23.33 17.46
C ALA A 157 -2.99 23.42 16.73
N PRO A 158 -2.96 23.70 15.41
CA PRO A 158 -1.71 23.77 14.64
C PRO A 158 -0.76 24.91 15.08
N ASP A 159 -1.27 25.95 15.75
CA ASP A 159 -0.47 27.01 16.39
C ASP A 159 0.09 26.63 17.78
N GLY A 160 -0.12 25.37 18.19
CA GLY A 160 0.27 24.82 19.50
C GLY A 160 -0.75 25.05 20.62
N SER A 161 -1.75 25.91 20.43
CA SER A 161 -2.68 26.34 21.50
C SER A 161 -3.69 25.27 21.92
N PRO A 162 -4.35 25.39 23.10
CA PRO A 162 -5.28 24.38 23.59
C PRO A 162 -6.51 24.30 22.69
N SER A 163 -6.88 23.08 22.30
CA SER A 163 -8.10 22.83 21.54
C SER A 163 -8.95 21.73 22.15
N ASN A 164 -10.23 21.72 21.78
CA ASN A 164 -11.16 20.62 21.98
C ASN A 164 -11.31 19.75 20.72
N GLY A 165 -10.53 20.02 19.65
CA GLY A 165 -10.59 19.32 18.38
C GLY A 165 -11.84 19.60 17.55
N ILE A 166 -12.61 20.64 17.89
CA ILE A 166 -13.90 20.96 17.27
C ILE A 166 -13.87 22.37 16.68
N ASN A 167 -13.75 22.47 15.37
CA ASN A 167 -13.88 23.73 14.65
C ASN A 167 -15.33 23.91 14.19
N ARG A 168 -15.84 25.15 14.25
CA ARG A 168 -17.20 25.51 13.81
C ARG A 168 -17.09 26.67 12.83
N ILE A 169 -17.47 26.44 11.57
CA ILE A 169 -17.24 27.34 10.46
C ILE A 169 -18.58 27.67 9.79
N ASP A 170 -18.89 28.97 9.70
CA ASP A 170 -20.02 29.44 8.90
C ASP A 170 -19.60 29.48 7.42
N ALA A 171 -19.91 28.39 6.73
CA ALA A 171 -19.64 28.18 5.32
C ALA A 171 -20.71 28.82 4.41
N SER A 172 -21.66 29.61 4.94
CA SER A 172 -22.66 30.32 4.11
C SER A 172 -22.05 31.34 3.14
N GLY A 173 -20.80 31.78 3.38
CA GLY A 173 -20.03 32.59 2.44
C GLY A 173 -19.53 31.83 1.20
N LEU A 174 -19.51 30.50 1.21
CA LEU A 174 -19.19 29.71 0.02
C LEU A 174 -20.38 29.66 -0.93
N ALA A 175 -20.10 29.90 -2.22
CA ALA A 175 -21.10 29.79 -3.27
C ALA A 175 -21.74 28.38 -3.24
N PHE A 176 -23.07 28.36 -3.37
CA PHE A 176 -23.94 27.18 -3.37
C PHE A 176 -24.09 26.42 -2.03
N TYR A 177 -23.13 26.47 -1.09
CA TYR A 177 -23.15 25.64 0.13
C TYR A 177 -24.45 25.72 0.94
N ALA A 178 -24.95 26.93 1.19
CA ALA A 178 -26.16 27.16 1.98
C ALA A 178 -27.49 26.74 1.28
N ASN A 179 -27.45 26.26 0.03
CA ASN A 179 -28.63 25.87 -0.75
C ASN A 179 -28.53 24.50 -1.45
N GLU A 180 -27.32 23.97 -1.61
CA GLU A 180 -27.00 22.79 -2.44
C GLU A 180 -25.88 21.91 -1.82
N GLY A 181 -25.53 22.13 -0.54
CA GLY A 181 -24.50 21.36 0.19
C GLY A 181 -23.12 21.37 -0.48
N ILE A 182 -22.42 20.22 -0.43
CA ILE A 182 -21.22 19.97 -1.23
C ILE A 182 -21.49 19.12 -2.46
N SER A 183 -20.79 19.45 -3.55
CA SER A 183 -20.75 18.62 -4.75
C SER A 183 -19.45 17.82 -4.81
N ILE A 184 -19.60 16.52 -5.06
CA ILE A 184 -18.46 15.67 -5.42
C ILE A 184 -18.10 16.01 -6.87
N GLY A 185 -17.01 16.75 -7.08
CA GLY A 185 -16.43 17.03 -8.40
C GLY A 185 -17.13 18.12 -9.23
N GLN A 186 -18.04 17.72 -10.13
CA GLN A 186 -18.64 18.56 -11.19
C GLN A 186 -20.17 18.77 -11.01
N GLY A 187 -20.71 18.53 -9.80
CA GLY A 187 -22.14 18.66 -9.51
C GLY A 187 -22.58 20.09 -9.12
N SER A 188 -23.89 20.28 -8.94
CA SER A 188 -24.47 21.36 -8.12
C SER A 188 -24.06 21.19 -6.66
N GLY A 189 -23.90 22.29 -5.92
CA GLY A 189 -23.24 22.32 -4.60
C GLY A 189 -21.87 23.01 -4.60
N ALA A 190 -21.36 23.27 -3.39
CA ALA A 190 -20.07 23.90 -3.17
C ALA A 190 -18.90 22.99 -3.53
N ASN A 191 -17.77 23.59 -3.89
CA ASN A 191 -16.53 22.87 -4.20
C ASN A 191 -15.91 22.26 -2.93
N GLU A 192 -15.77 20.93 -2.91
CA GLU A 192 -15.22 20.17 -1.77
C GLU A 192 -13.86 20.71 -1.28
N ILE A 193 -12.92 20.98 -2.19
CA ILE A 193 -11.57 21.43 -1.83
C ILE A 193 -11.63 22.82 -1.20
N ALA A 194 -12.36 23.76 -1.79
CA ALA A 194 -12.55 25.11 -1.24
C ALA A 194 -13.27 25.10 0.12
N LEU A 195 -14.12 24.11 0.39
CA LEU A 195 -14.72 23.89 1.71
C LEU A 195 -13.72 23.32 2.71
N LYS A 196 -12.93 22.30 2.33
CA LYS A 196 -11.85 21.77 3.17
C LYS A 196 -10.81 22.85 3.49
N ASP A 197 -10.46 23.68 2.52
CA ASP A 197 -9.49 24.79 2.64
C ASP A 197 -9.90 25.86 3.68
N LEU A 198 -11.18 25.96 4.08
CA LEU A 198 -11.61 26.88 5.15
C LEU A 198 -11.12 26.47 6.54
N SER A 199 -10.78 25.19 6.76
CA SER A 199 -10.54 24.68 8.11
C SER A 199 -9.49 23.58 8.25
N ARG A 200 -9.03 22.94 7.15
CA ARG A 200 -8.10 21.81 7.18
C ARG A 200 -6.87 22.07 8.06
N TRP A 201 -6.63 21.19 9.02
CA TRP A 201 -5.36 21.10 9.74
C TRP A 201 -4.45 20.10 9.05
N ASP A 202 -3.14 20.12 9.32
CA ASP A 202 -2.21 19.26 8.58
C ASP A 202 -2.54 17.77 8.77
N ARG A 203 -2.71 17.07 7.64
CA ARG A 203 -3.00 15.62 7.56
C ARG A 203 -1.93 14.74 8.18
N ASP A 204 -0.69 15.23 8.23
CA ASP A 204 0.43 14.46 8.76
C ASP A 204 0.52 14.54 10.28
N ASP A 205 -0.18 15.49 10.93
CA ASP A 205 -0.37 15.57 12.38
C ASP A 205 -1.80 15.25 12.85
N TYR A 206 -2.82 15.41 12.00
CA TYR A 206 -4.24 15.33 12.36
C TYR A 206 -5.09 14.66 11.27
N TYR A 207 -5.94 13.70 11.66
CA TYR A 207 -6.95 13.17 10.75
C TYR A 207 -8.20 14.07 10.78
N ASN A 208 -8.56 14.61 9.62
CA ASN A 208 -9.61 15.61 9.49
C ASN A 208 -10.96 14.95 9.15
N ILE A 209 -12.04 15.31 9.85
CA ILE A 209 -13.42 14.92 9.54
C ILE A 209 -14.26 16.18 9.36
N TRP A 210 -14.89 16.36 8.20
CA TRP A 210 -15.85 17.45 7.97
C TRP A 210 -17.28 16.98 8.17
N ILE A 211 -18.07 17.77 8.91
CA ILE A 211 -19.49 17.54 9.14
C ILE A 211 -20.27 18.57 8.34
N VAL A 212 -21.06 18.12 7.37
CA VAL A 212 -21.79 18.98 6.41
C VAL A 212 -23.29 18.80 6.51
N ASN A 213 -24.04 19.78 5.97
CA ASN A 213 -25.49 19.75 5.86
C ASN A 213 -26.00 18.72 4.83
N GLU A 214 -25.33 18.61 3.68
CA GLU A 214 -25.83 17.97 2.47
C GLU A 214 -24.68 17.54 1.52
N ILE A 215 -24.82 16.39 0.84
CA ILE A 215 -23.83 15.80 -0.11
C ILE A 215 -24.54 15.30 -1.37
N GLU A 216 -24.17 15.77 -2.57
CA GLU A 216 -24.84 15.41 -3.85
C GLU A 216 -26.39 15.47 -3.77
N ASP A 217 -26.95 16.63 -3.39
CA ASP A 217 -28.40 16.87 -3.21
C ASP A 217 -29.10 15.96 -2.15
N ASN A 218 -28.37 15.45 -1.14
CA ASN A 218 -28.88 14.61 -0.05
C ASN A 218 -28.69 15.23 1.36
N ASP A 219 -29.78 15.62 2.03
CA ASP A 219 -29.83 16.19 3.40
C ASP A 219 -29.94 15.14 4.53
N GLY A 220 -29.54 13.91 4.24
CA GLY A 220 -29.75 12.73 5.08
C GLY A 220 -31.08 12.04 4.80
N GLY A 221 -31.47 11.99 3.52
CA GLY A 221 -32.47 11.08 3.00
C GLY A 221 -31.81 9.87 2.33
N ALA A 222 -32.38 9.46 1.20
CA ALA A 222 -31.89 8.37 0.37
C ALA A 222 -30.76 8.85 -0.56
N GLY A 223 -29.51 8.68 -0.13
CA GLY A 223 -28.31 9.12 -0.84
C GLY A 223 -27.03 8.94 -0.02
N ILE A 224 -25.96 9.62 -0.43
CA ILE A 224 -24.63 9.53 0.20
C ILE A 224 -24.66 10.11 1.62
N GLN A 225 -24.31 9.32 2.63
CA GLN A 225 -24.22 9.80 4.03
C GLN A 225 -22.81 10.22 4.42
N GLY A 226 -21.79 9.70 3.73
CA GLY A 226 -20.41 10.04 3.94
C GLY A 226 -19.50 9.58 2.81
N PHE A 227 -18.23 9.97 2.91
CA PHE A 227 -17.12 9.43 2.14
C PHE A 227 -15.79 9.72 2.83
N ALA A 228 -14.77 8.92 2.52
CA ALA A 228 -13.37 9.21 2.78
C ALA A 228 -12.54 9.00 1.51
N TYR A 229 -11.36 9.62 1.47
CA TYR A 229 -10.36 9.28 0.47
C TYR A 229 -9.46 8.16 0.99
N PHE A 230 -9.28 7.11 0.19
CA PHE A 230 -8.31 6.05 0.46
C PHE A 230 -6.88 6.61 0.64
N PRO A 231 -6.00 5.92 1.41
CA PRO A 231 -4.61 6.30 1.65
C PRO A 231 -3.88 6.81 0.40
N SER A 232 -3.51 8.10 0.42
CA SER A 232 -2.77 8.75 -0.66
C SER A 232 -1.87 9.86 -0.13
N SER A 233 -0.92 10.30 -0.96
CA SER A 233 -0.03 11.43 -0.66
C SER A 233 -0.62 12.81 -1.00
N SER A 234 -1.91 12.90 -1.38
CA SER A 234 -2.57 14.18 -1.69
C SER A 234 -3.08 14.86 -0.42
N ALA A 235 -2.58 16.06 -0.11
CA ALA A 235 -2.94 16.79 1.10
C ALA A 235 -4.27 17.56 1.03
N SER A 236 -4.65 18.04 -0.16
CA SER A 236 -5.89 18.83 -0.34
C SER A 236 -7.16 17.98 -0.23
N ARG A 237 -7.05 16.67 -0.48
CA ARG A 237 -8.17 15.73 -0.53
C ARG A 237 -8.33 14.88 0.73
N ASP A 238 -7.33 14.82 1.62
CA ASP A 238 -7.35 13.90 2.76
C ASP A 238 -8.54 14.08 3.70
N GLY A 239 -8.78 13.08 4.55
CA GLY A 239 -9.85 13.09 5.55
C GLY A 239 -11.21 12.61 5.04
N ALA A 240 -12.16 12.52 5.96
CA ALA A 240 -13.53 12.05 5.73
C ALA A 240 -14.53 13.21 5.75
N VAL A 241 -15.68 13.04 5.08
CA VAL A 241 -16.80 13.98 5.11
C VAL A 241 -18.07 13.19 5.41
N ILE A 242 -18.82 13.60 6.43
CA ILE A 242 -20.00 12.89 6.96
C ILE A 242 -21.18 13.88 7.08
N LEU A 243 -22.41 13.41 6.86
CA LEU A 243 -23.61 14.19 7.15
C LEU A 243 -23.81 14.37 8.66
N TYR A 244 -24.21 15.57 9.07
CA TYR A 244 -24.50 15.93 10.47
C TYR A 244 -25.51 15.04 11.20
N ASN A 245 -26.36 14.32 10.46
CA ASN A 245 -27.37 13.41 10.99
C ASN A 245 -26.99 11.92 10.89
N ALA A 246 -25.73 11.64 10.53
CA ALA A 246 -25.11 10.31 10.55
C ALA A 246 -23.82 10.21 11.40
N PHE A 247 -23.48 11.28 12.11
CA PHE A 247 -22.27 11.38 12.95
C PHE A 247 -22.64 11.48 14.43
N GLY A 248 -22.34 10.43 15.21
CA GLY A 248 -22.66 10.30 16.65
C GLY A 248 -23.69 9.21 16.98
N THR A 249 -23.99 9.07 18.27
CA THR A 249 -25.05 8.17 18.80
C THR A 249 -26.15 8.92 19.59
N VAL A 250 -25.95 10.21 19.87
CA VAL A 250 -26.96 11.13 20.41
C VAL A 250 -27.10 12.39 19.54
N GLY A 251 -28.17 13.17 19.73
CA GLY A 251 -28.39 14.43 18.99
C GLY A 251 -29.33 14.29 17.80
N ASN A 252 -29.04 15.00 16.70
CA ASN A 252 -29.97 15.21 15.57
C ASN A 252 -29.93 14.09 14.51
N LEU A 253 -29.81 12.84 14.95
CA LEU A 253 -29.56 11.66 14.12
C LEU A 253 -30.84 11.08 13.49
N LYS A 254 -30.71 10.36 12.37
CA LYS A 254 -31.80 9.51 11.85
C LYS A 254 -31.79 8.15 12.55
N SER A 255 -32.93 7.48 12.67
CA SER A 255 -33.06 6.21 13.41
C SER A 255 -32.35 5.00 12.77
N TYR A 256 -31.73 5.22 11.62
CA TYR A 256 -30.97 4.25 10.83
C TYR A 256 -29.50 4.65 10.65
N THR A 257 -29.09 5.80 11.22
CA THR A 257 -27.70 6.31 11.30
C THR A 257 -27.37 6.76 12.73
N SER A 258 -27.88 6.04 13.72
CA SER A 258 -27.84 6.41 15.15
C SER A 258 -26.82 5.62 15.99
N LEU A 259 -25.96 4.82 15.34
CA LEU A 259 -24.90 4.02 15.99
C LEU A 259 -23.50 4.41 15.47
N ASN A 260 -23.40 5.51 14.71
CA ASN A 260 -22.18 6.07 14.13
C ASN A 260 -21.41 5.14 13.16
N ARG A 261 -22.02 4.03 12.71
CA ARG A 261 -21.33 3.03 11.85
C ARG A 261 -20.97 3.58 10.49
N THR A 262 -21.74 4.56 10.00
CA THR A 262 -21.39 5.39 8.85
C THR A 262 -19.96 5.94 8.99
N THR A 263 -19.62 6.55 10.12
CA THR A 263 -18.26 7.06 10.39
C THR A 263 -17.24 5.93 10.51
N THR A 264 -17.58 4.82 11.17
CA THR A 264 -16.72 3.63 11.31
C THR A 264 -16.34 3.04 9.93
N HIS A 265 -17.30 2.97 9.02
CA HIS A 265 -17.18 2.50 7.64
C HIS A 265 -16.27 3.41 6.80
N GLU A 266 -16.51 4.73 6.81
CA GLU A 266 -15.66 5.67 6.05
C GLU A 266 -14.22 5.73 6.60
N LEU A 267 -14.01 5.58 7.91
CA LEU A 267 -12.66 5.45 8.47
C LEU A 267 -12.00 4.11 8.10
N GLY A 268 -12.77 3.04 7.90
CA GLY A 268 -12.27 1.80 7.29
C GLY A 268 -11.66 2.06 5.90
N HIS A 269 -12.35 2.80 5.03
CA HIS A 269 -11.80 3.23 3.74
C HIS A 269 -10.59 4.16 3.87
N ALA A 270 -10.62 5.10 4.81
CA ALA A 270 -9.50 6.00 5.11
C ALA A 270 -8.23 5.25 5.53
N PHE A 271 -8.38 4.09 6.18
CA PHE A 271 -7.28 3.19 6.56
C PHE A 271 -7.13 1.99 5.60
N GLY A 272 -7.61 2.15 4.35
CA GLY A 272 -7.28 1.27 3.23
C GLY A 272 -8.10 -0.01 3.09
N LEU A 273 -9.23 -0.14 3.81
CA LEU A 273 -10.19 -1.22 3.57
C LEU A 273 -11.05 -0.95 2.33
N TYR A 274 -11.37 -2.02 1.63
CA TYR A 274 -12.38 -2.07 0.58
C TYR A 274 -13.71 -2.59 1.14
N HIS A 275 -14.79 -2.50 0.35
CA HIS A 275 -16.05 -3.16 0.68
C HIS A 275 -15.87 -4.69 0.67
N THR A 276 -16.49 -5.44 1.59
CA THR A 276 -16.39 -6.93 1.66
C THR A 276 -16.88 -7.64 0.40
N PHE A 277 -17.64 -6.95 -0.45
CA PHE A 277 -18.17 -7.42 -1.72
C PHE A 277 -17.43 -6.85 -2.96
N GLN A 278 -16.36 -6.09 -2.76
CA GLN A 278 -15.64 -5.42 -3.85
C GLN A 278 -14.95 -6.46 -4.73
N GLY A 279 -15.41 -6.59 -5.99
CA GLY A 279 -14.91 -7.60 -6.93
C GLY A 279 -15.32 -9.06 -6.63
N ASN A 280 -16.00 -9.32 -5.51
CA ASN A 280 -16.28 -10.66 -5.00
C ASN A 280 -17.61 -11.26 -5.53
N SER A 281 -17.75 -12.58 -5.41
CA SER A 281 -18.92 -13.36 -5.81
C SER A 281 -19.23 -14.51 -4.82
N CYS A 282 -20.48 -14.99 -4.84
CA CYS A 282 -20.93 -16.15 -4.04
C CYS A 282 -20.26 -17.49 -4.39
N SER A 283 -19.29 -17.50 -5.29
CA SER A 283 -18.62 -18.69 -5.83
C SER A 283 -17.10 -18.70 -5.66
N GLU A 284 -16.47 -17.63 -5.13
CA GLU A 284 -15.06 -17.71 -4.76
C GLU A 284 -14.82 -18.70 -3.60
N SER A 285 -13.58 -19.16 -3.51
CA SER A 285 -13.09 -20.02 -2.44
C SER A 285 -11.59 -19.80 -2.12
N ASN A 286 -11.01 -18.69 -2.59
CA ASN A 286 -9.58 -18.41 -2.54
C ASN A 286 -9.32 -16.93 -2.23
N CYS A 287 -8.55 -16.64 -1.17
CA CYS A 287 -8.14 -15.27 -0.82
C CYS A 287 -7.37 -14.57 -1.94
N ALA A 288 -6.56 -15.29 -2.72
CA ALA A 288 -5.74 -14.69 -3.78
C ALA A 288 -6.56 -14.03 -4.91
N THR A 289 -7.89 -14.25 -4.95
CA THR A 289 -8.82 -13.61 -5.89
C THR A 289 -9.88 -12.74 -5.21
N GLN A 290 -9.80 -12.53 -3.89
CA GLN A 290 -10.74 -11.66 -3.16
C GLN A 290 -10.39 -10.19 -3.41
N GLY A 291 -11.30 -9.45 -4.05
CA GLY A 291 -11.11 -8.07 -4.48
C GLY A 291 -11.17 -7.03 -3.36
N ASP A 292 -11.53 -7.44 -2.14
CA ASP A 292 -11.37 -6.66 -0.92
C ASP A 292 -9.98 -6.79 -0.28
N GLU A 293 -9.12 -7.65 -0.85
CA GLU A 293 -7.72 -7.89 -0.44
C GLU A 293 -7.55 -8.34 1.03
N VAL A 294 -8.52 -9.07 1.56
CA VAL A 294 -8.52 -9.64 2.92
C VAL A 294 -8.90 -11.13 2.87
N CYS A 295 -8.20 -11.98 3.62
CA CYS A 295 -8.37 -13.45 3.56
C CYS A 295 -9.40 -14.05 4.53
N ASP A 296 -9.86 -13.29 5.53
CA ASP A 296 -10.76 -13.76 6.59
C ASP A 296 -12.11 -13.05 6.62
N THR A 297 -12.34 -12.13 5.67
CA THR A 297 -13.67 -11.83 5.13
C THR A 297 -14.07 -13.01 4.21
N PRO A 298 -15.30 -13.55 4.30
CA PRO A 298 -15.75 -14.63 3.42
C PRO A 298 -16.25 -14.07 2.07
N PRO A 299 -16.26 -14.89 0.99
CA PRO A 299 -16.86 -14.54 -0.30
C PRO A 299 -18.27 -13.97 -0.17
N THR A 300 -18.41 -12.69 -0.50
CA THR A 300 -19.58 -11.87 -0.19
C THR A 300 -20.00 -11.07 -1.42
N ILE A 301 -21.32 -10.95 -1.65
CA ILE A 301 -21.90 -9.91 -2.50
C ILE A 301 -22.71 -8.96 -1.62
N SER A 302 -22.83 -7.69 -2.03
CA SER A 302 -23.41 -6.61 -1.22
C SER A 302 -24.73 -7.01 -0.54
N ASN A 303 -24.73 -7.00 0.79
CA ASN A 303 -25.89 -7.39 1.57
C ASN A 303 -26.63 -6.15 2.05
N THR A 304 -27.93 -6.13 1.77
CA THR A 304 -28.79 -5.00 2.12
C THR A 304 -29.62 -5.27 3.39
N SER A 305 -29.51 -6.48 4.00
CA SER A 305 -30.24 -6.84 5.22
C SER A 305 -29.60 -8.00 6.01
N CYS A 306 -29.70 -7.97 7.34
CA CYS A 306 -29.16 -9.02 8.23
C CYS A 306 -29.83 -10.40 8.07
N GLY A 307 -31.13 -10.42 7.75
CA GLY A 307 -31.96 -11.61 7.91
C GLY A 307 -31.84 -12.63 6.77
N ASN A 308 -31.18 -12.28 5.66
CA ASN A 308 -31.09 -13.11 4.46
C ASN A 308 -29.83 -12.74 3.65
N PRO A 309 -28.63 -13.20 4.08
CA PRO A 309 -27.40 -13.04 3.29
C PRO A 309 -27.57 -13.59 1.86
N ALA A 310 -27.16 -12.80 0.87
CA ALA A 310 -27.46 -13.04 -0.54
C ALA A 310 -26.80 -14.30 -1.14
N CYS A 311 -25.68 -14.75 -0.58
CA CYS A 311 -24.98 -16.01 -0.88
C CYS A 311 -25.36 -17.15 0.08
N GLY A 312 -26.20 -16.90 1.10
CA GLY A 312 -26.49 -17.84 2.18
C GLY A 312 -25.61 -17.64 3.42
N GLY A 313 -25.81 -18.50 4.43
CA GLY A 313 -25.32 -18.33 5.81
C GLY A 313 -23.81 -18.51 6.03
N THR A 314 -22.98 -17.97 5.15
CA THR A 314 -21.50 -17.95 5.24
C THR A 314 -20.90 -16.55 5.01
N GLN A 315 -21.71 -15.53 4.74
CA GLN A 315 -21.26 -14.13 4.63
C GLN A 315 -21.20 -13.45 6.01
N GLN A 316 -20.29 -12.49 6.17
CA GLN A 316 -20.28 -11.57 7.32
C GLN A 316 -21.16 -10.34 7.01
N VAL A 317 -22.47 -10.49 7.17
CA VAL A 317 -23.44 -9.37 7.08
C VAL A 317 -23.26 -8.35 8.20
N GLU A 318 -22.58 -8.76 9.26
CA GLU A 318 -22.19 -8.02 10.46
C GLU A 318 -20.88 -7.22 10.31
N ASN A 319 -20.20 -7.30 9.15
CA ASN A 319 -18.96 -6.58 8.91
C ASN A 319 -19.21 -5.07 8.69
N TYR A 320 -18.40 -4.20 9.29
CA TYR A 320 -18.50 -2.75 9.09
C TYR A 320 -18.33 -2.31 7.63
N MET A 321 -17.68 -3.12 6.77
CA MET A 321 -17.44 -2.82 5.36
C MET A 321 -18.44 -3.48 4.38
N ASP A 322 -19.61 -3.94 4.85
CA ASP A 322 -20.76 -4.29 4.00
C ASP A 322 -21.76 -3.10 3.92
N TYR A 323 -22.92 -3.27 3.29
CA TYR A 323 -24.01 -2.28 3.18
C TYR A 323 -25.27 -2.64 3.99
N THR A 324 -25.10 -3.34 5.10
CA THR A 324 -26.21 -3.65 6.02
C THR A 324 -26.57 -2.44 6.89
N SER A 325 -27.76 -2.47 7.50
CA SER A 325 -28.19 -1.44 8.45
C SER A 325 -27.20 -1.33 9.63
N GLU A 326 -27.00 -0.14 10.19
CA GLU A 326 -26.04 0.04 11.30
C GLU A 326 -26.26 -0.91 12.50
N THR A 327 -27.50 -1.33 12.76
CA THR A 327 -27.89 -2.32 13.78
C THR A 327 -27.44 -3.76 13.49
N CYS A 328 -26.86 -4.00 12.31
CA CYS A 328 -26.23 -5.25 11.90
C CYS A 328 -24.72 -5.26 12.19
N MET A 329 -24.09 -4.10 12.07
CA MET A 329 -22.64 -3.97 11.96
C MET A 329 -21.98 -3.97 13.33
N ASP A 330 -21.19 -5.01 13.61
CA ASP A 330 -20.55 -5.23 14.91
C ASP A 330 -19.10 -5.77 14.85
N MET A 331 -18.52 -5.96 13.67
CA MET A 331 -17.17 -6.53 13.55
C MET A 331 -16.26 -5.99 12.42
N PHE A 332 -14.97 -5.91 12.75
CA PHE A 332 -13.85 -6.07 11.81
C PHE A 332 -13.20 -7.45 11.98
N THR A 333 -12.57 -7.96 10.91
CA THR A 333 -11.78 -9.20 10.90
C THR A 333 -10.32 -8.98 11.33
N GLN A 334 -9.56 -10.06 11.53
CA GLN A 334 -8.13 -9.98 11.84
C GLN A 334 -7.35 -9.46 10.63
N GLY A 335 -7.68 -9.89 9.41
CA GLY A 335 -7.05 -9.38 8.18
C GLY A 335 -7.39 -7.91 7.90
N GLN A 336 -8.62 -7.45 8.23
CA GLN A 336 -8.97 -6.03 8.17
C GLN A 336 -8.13 -5.20 9.16
N LYS A 337 -7.99 -5.65 10.41
CA LYS A 337 -7.08 -5.03 11.38
C LYS A 337 -5.66 -4.91 10.83
N ASP A 338 -5.12 -6.03 10.35
CA ASP A 338 -3.74 -6.10 9.86
C ASP A 338 -3.51 -5.11 8.71
N ARG A 339 -4.48 -4.99 7.80
CA ARG A 339 -4.47 -4.03 6.70
C ARG A 339 -4.51 -2.59 7.18
N MET A 340 -5.39 -2.24 8.12
CA MET A 340 -5.50 -0.87 8.67
C MET A 340 -4.23 -0.42 9.41
N GLN A 341 -3.65 -1.29 10.25
CA GLN A 341 -2.39 -0.99 10.94
C GLN A 341 -1.25 -0.74 9.94
N ASN A 342 -1.11 -1.60 8.92
CA ASN A 342 -0.09 -1.41 7.87
C ASN A 342 -0.35 -0.17 7.00
N ALA A 343 -1.62 0.20 6.73
CA ALA A 343 -1.96 1.39 5.97
C ALA A 343 -1.54 2.67 6.72
N LEU A 344 -1.80 2.76 8.03
CA LEU A 344 -1.35 3.87 8.86
C LEU A 344 0.18 3.92 8.92
N LEU A 345 0.85 2.81 9.25
CA LEU A 345 2.31 2.71 9.35
C LEU A 345 3.06 3.04 8.05
N THR A 346 2.42 2.91 6.87
CA THR A 346 3.05 3.17 5.57
C THR A 346 2.64 4.49 4.90
N SER A 347 1.46 5.05 5.22
CA SER A 347 0.90 6.24 4.54
C SER A 347 0.69 7.46 5.45
N ARG A 348 0.60 7.24 6.77
CA ARG A 348 0.33 8.25 7.80
C ARG A 348 1.21 7.97 9.04
N ALA A 349 2.47 7.60 8.83
CA ALA A 349 3.39 7.24 9.92
C ALA A 349 3.64 8.41 10.90
N SER A 350 3.57 9.65 10.44
CA SER A 350 3.65 10.87 11.26
C SER A 350 2.44 11.02 12.18
N LEU A 351 1.22 10.73 11.70
CA LEU A 351 -0.03 10.81 12.44
C LEU A 351 -0.01 9.93 13.70
N LEU A 352 0.68 8.78 13.62
CA LEU A 352 0.91 7.85 14.73
C LEU A 352 1.93 8.33 15.78
N ASN A 353 2.72 9.36 15.45
CA ASN A 353 3.70 10.00 16.33
C ASN A 353 3.28 11.42 16.73
N SER A 354 2.11 11.89 16.27
CA SER A 354 1.62 13.25 16.48
C SER A 354 1.36 13.54 17.96
N SER A 355 1.77 14.73 18.38
CA SER A 355 1.47 15.26 19.72
C SER A 355 0.04 15.80 19.86
N GLY A 356 -0.80 15.72 18.82
CA GLY A 356 -2.18 16.23 18.84
C GLY A 356 -3.07 15.63 19.96
N CYS A 357 -2.81 14.38 20.37
CA CYS A 357 -3.48 13.75 21.52
C CYS A 357 -2.83 14.03 22.88
N ILE A 358 -1.67 14.71 22.90
CA ILE A 358 -0.96 15.09 24.11
C ILE A 358 -1.31 16.55 24.43
N PRO A 359 -2.06 16.83 25.51
CA PRO A 359 -2.49 18.19 25.80
C PRO A 359 -1.31 19.17 25.95
N PRO A 360 -1.55 20.49 25.76
CA PRO A 360 -0.58 21.52 26.09
C PRO A 360 -0.10 21.38 27.53
N ASN A 361 1.13 21.81 27.79
CA ASN A 361 1.61 21.95 29.16
C ASN A 361 0.68 22.96 29.86
N ALA A 362 0.28 22.71 31.10
CA ALA A 362 -0.67 23.56 31.79
C ALA A 362 -0.19 25.02 31.87
N LEU A 363 1.13 25.24 31.84
CA LEU A 363 1.80 26.55 31.94
C LEU A 363 2.61 26.92 30.68
N ASP A 364 2.21 26.42 29.51
CA ASP A 364 2.80 26.69 28.19
C ASP A 364 2.64 28.17 27.77
N ALA A 365 3.72 28.88 27.42
CA ALA A 365 3.68 30.28 27.00
C ALA A 365 4.82 30.65 26.04
N GLY A 366 4.47 31.38 24.98
CA GLY A 366 5.37 31.80 23.91
C GLY A 366 5.13 33.24 23.48
N ILE A 367 6.03 33.79 22.67
CA ILE A 367 6.00 35.17 22.18
C ILE A 367 5.39 35.20 20.79
N VAL A 368 4.45 36.13 20.55
CA VAL A 368 3.68 36.19 19.29
C VAL A 368 3.85 37.49 18.50
N ALA A 369 4.37 38.56 19.12
CA ALA A 369 4.71 39.81 18.44
C ALA A 369 5.71 40.66 19.25
N VAL A 370 6.32 41.62 18.58
CA VAL A 370 7.01 42.77 19.16
C VAL A 370 6.25 44.02 18.71
N ASN A 371 5.76 44.82 19.65
CA ASN A 371 5.05 46.07 19.36
C ASN A 371 6.04 47.23 19.23
N GLU A 372 7.03 47.26 20.12
CA GLU A 372 8.14 48.22 20.12
C GLU A 372 9.45 47.49 20.39
N PRO A 373 10.56 47.86 19.74
CA PRO A 373 10.66 48.95 18.78
C PRO A 373 10.12 48.56 17.39
N ASN A 374 9.39 49.48 16.76
CA ASN A 374 8.85 49.31 15.41
C ASN A 374 8.85 50.65 14.65
N GLY A 375 9.64 50.76 13.57
CA GLY A 375 9.77 52.02 12.83
C GLY A 375 10.76 52.99 13.49
N TYR A 376 10.27 54.03 14.17
CA TYR A 376 11.10 55.15 14.66
C TYR A 376 10.80 55.58 16.10
N THR A 377 11.84 55.94 16.88
CA THR A 377 11.70 56.63 18.20
C THR A 377 12.35 58.01 18.21
N CYS A 378 11.67 59.02 18.78
CA CYS A 378 12.20 60.39 18.98
C CYS A 378 13.10 60.56 20.21
N SER A 379 13.48 59.46 20.85
CA SER A 379 14.39 59.42 22.00
C SER A 379 15.41 58.30 21.84
N THR A 380 16.67 58.61 22.14
CA THR A 380 17.77 57.63 22.25
C THR A 380 17.57 56.64 23.40
N SER A 381 16.63 56.90 24.30
CA SER A 381 16.18 55.96 25.33
C SER A 381 14.69 55.65 25.18
N PHE A 382 14.37 54.37 25.01
CA PHE A 382 13.01 53.84 24.81
C PHE A 382 12.84 52.53 25.61
N ALA A 383 11.65 51.91 25.61
CA ALA A 383 11.43 50.62 26.25
C ALA A 383 10.77 49.64 25.26
N PRO A 384 11.37 48.48 24.96
CA PRO A 384 10.74 47.49 24.09
C PRO A 384 9.45 46.92 24.70
N GLU A 385 8.48 46.61 23.85
CA GLU A 385 7.19 46.01 24.21
C GLU A 385 6.96 44.73 23.43
N VAL A 386 6.75 43.61 24.13
CA VAL A 386 6.62 42.27 23.52
C VAL A 386 5.32 41.58 23.95
N VAL A 387 4.65 40.90 23.03
CA VAL A 387 3.35 40.26 23.28
C VAL A 387 3.54 38.80 23.63
N LEU A 388 3.25 38.46 24.90
CA LEU A 388 3.27 37.12 25.44
C LEU A 388 1.88 36.47 25.32
N LYS A 389 1.78 35.23 24.84
CA LYS A 389 0.53 34.44 24.76
C LYS A 389 0.62 33.20 25.65
N ASN A 390 -0.45 32.90 26.38
CA ASN A 390 -0.60 31.65 27.12
C ASN A 390 -1.19 30.56 26.19
N PHE A 391 -0.39 29.52 25.92
CA PHE A 391 -0.76 28.33 25.14
C PHE A 391 -1.15 27.14 26.03
N GLY A 392 -1.17 27.31 27.35
CA GLY A 392 -1.50 26.28 28.35
C GLY A 392 -2.96 26.29 28.80
N SER A 393 -3.33 25.27 29.59
CA SER A 393 -4.67 25.11 30.17
C SER A 393 -4.91 25.89 31.45
N ASP A 394 -3.85 26.31 32.15
CA ASP A 394 -3.91 26.94 33.46
C ASP A 394 -3.46 28.41 33.38
N GLN A 395 -3.73 29.16 34.46
CA GLN A 395 -3.38 30.57 34.58
C GLN A 395 -1.88 30.73 34.88
N ILE A 396 -1.15 31.37 33.97
CA ILE A 396 0.28 31.59 34.10
C ILE A 396 0.55 32.80 34.99
N THR A 397 1.47 32.61 35.94
CA THR A 397 1.77 33.59 37.00
C THR A 397 3.19 34.16 36.91
N SER A 398 4.07 33.54 36.13
CA SER A 398 5.41 34.04 35.81
C SER A 398 5.94 33.43 34.53
N VAL A 399 6.78 34.14 33.77
CA VAL A 399 7.55 33.63 32.61
C VAL A 399 8.91 34.34 32.58
N SER A 400 9.98 33.65 32.19
CA SER A 400 11.27 34.28 31.91
C SER A 400 11.30 34.71 30.45
N ILE A 401 11.65 35.96 30.17
CA ILE A 401 11.77 36.53 28.82
C ILE A 401 13.19 37.03 28.67
N ARG A 402 13.93 36.52 27.67
CA ARG A 402 15.29 36.99 27.35
C ARG A 402 15.28 37.79 26.07
N TYR A 403 16.15 38.79 25.95
CA TYR A 403 16.19 39.64 24.77
C TYR A 403 17.54 40.33 24.59
N ARG A 404 17.79 40.85 23.39
CA ARG A 404 19.00 41.62 23.05
C ARG A 404 18.75 42.56 21.88
N ILE A 405 19.59 43.59 21.75
CA ILE A 405 19.67 44.46 20.56
C ILE A 405 20.99 44.16 19.84
N ASP A 406 20.97 44.22 18.50
CA ASP A 406 22.12 44.06 17.59
C ASP A 406 23.01 42.82 17.87
N GLY A 407 22.38 41.69 18.22
CA GLY A 407 23.10 40.46 18.56
C GLY A 407 23.91 40.49 19.86
N GLY A 408 23.70 41.51 20.71
CA GLY A 408 24.41 41.73 21.97
C GLY A 408 24.13 40.70 23.08
N SER A 409 24.50 41.05 24.31
CA SER A 409 24.27 40.19 25.48
C SER A 409 22.77 40.00 25.75
N LEU A 410 22.36 38.76 26.03
CA LEU A 410 20.99 38.45 26.42
C LEU A 410 20.69 39.01 27.82
N GLU A 411 19.85 40.04 27.88
CA GLU A 411 19.19 40.48 29.10
C GLU A 411 18.08 39.49 29.51
N THR A 412 17.48 39.65 30.69
CA THR A 412 16.39 38.78 31.16
C THR A 412 15.38 39.54 32.02
N HIS A 413 14.16 39.68 31.51
CA HIS A 413 13.00 40.16 32.23
C HIS A 413 12.20 38.97 32.78
N ASN A 414 11.75 39.02 34.03
CA ASN A 414 10.87 38.00 34.58
C ASN A 414 9.45 38.59 34.69
N TYR A 415 8.56 38.20 33.78
CA TYR A 415 7.15 38.49 33.90
C TYR A 415 6.61 37.87 35.19
N ASN A 416 5.81 38.61 35.94
CA ASN A 416 5.20 38.20 37.21
C ASN A 416 3.77 38.78 37.24
N GLY A 417 2.78 37.96 36.88
CA GLY A 417 1.44 38.44 36.54
C GLY A 417 0.34 37.38 36.65
N SER A 418 -0.56 37.35 35.66
CA SER A 418 -1.86 36.68 35.73
C SER A 418 -2.45 36.42 34.32
N LEU A 419 -1.71 35.74 33.45
CA LEU A 419 -2.13 35.49 32.07
C LEU A 419 -3.07 34.27 31.98
N ALA A 420 -4.33 34.49 31.59
CA ALA A 420 -5.32 33.43 31.45
C ALA A 420 -5.07 32.56 30.19
N PRO A 421 -5.53 31.30 30.15
CA PRO A 421 -5.45 30.43 28.96
C PRO A 421 -5.92 31.13 27.67
N GLY A 422 -5.11 31.06 26.61
CA GLY A 422 -5.39 31.68 25.32
C GLY A 422 -5.28 33.22 25.28
N ALA A 423 -5.07 33.89 26.42
CA ALA A 423 -4.94 35.34 26.46
C ALA A 423 -3.54 35.83 26.08
N THR A 424 -3.47 37.07 25.63
CA THR A 424 -2.24 37.83 25.36
C THR A 424 -2.06 38.98 26.34
N GLU A 425 -0.81 39.33 26.64
CA GLU A 425 -0.45 40.52 27.44
C GLU A 425 0.85 41.13 26.90
N THR A 426 0.85 42.47 26.75
CA THR A 426 2.02 43.23 26.30
C THR A 426 2.93 43.52 27.48
N ILE A 427 4.18 43.08 27.39
CA ILE A 427 5.19 43.20 28.44
C ILE A 427 6.19 44.30 28.07
N VAL A 428 6.22 45.36 28.86
CA VAL A 428 7.23 46.43 28.75
C VAL A 428 8.54 45.95 29.40
N LEU A 429 9.60 45.88 28.60
CA LEU A 429 10.93 45.42 29.01
C LEU A 429 11.76 46.56 29.62
N ALA A 430 13.00 46.27 30.04
CA ALA A 430 13.85 47.31 30.62
C ALA A 430 14.22 48.34 29.55
N SER A 431 14.21 49.63 29.92
CA SER A 431 14.47 50.72 28.97
C SER A 431 15.90 50.63 28.42
N GLN A 432 15.99 50.51 27.10
CA GLN A 432 17.23 50.43 26.36
C GLN A 432 17.68 51.84 25.97
N THR A 433 18.98 52.03 25.79
CA THR A 433 19.55 53.28 25.26
C THR A 433 20.45 52.95 24.08
N VAL A 434 20.14 53.50 22.91
CA VAL A 434 20.84 53.25 21.65
C VAL A 434 21.19 54.57 20.95
N SER A 435 21.99 54.49 19.89
CA SER A 435 22.36 55.64 19.08
C SER A 435 21.22 56.14 18.19
N VAL A 436 21.31 57.40 17.74
CA VAL A 436 20.56 57.89 16.56
C VAL A 436 21.03 57.09 15.34
N GLY A 437 20.15 56.26 14.78
CA GLY A 437 20.43 55.35 13.66
C GLY A 437 19.61 54.04 13.71
N PRO A 438 19.84 53.10 12.77
CA PRO A 438 19.09 51.85 12.66
C PRO A 438 19.66 50.69 13.49
N HIS A 439 18.78 49.82 13.98
CA HIS A 439 19.04 48.77 14.98
C HIS A 439 18.11 47.55 14.81
N SER A 440 18.46 46.40 15.40
CA SER A 440 17.69 45.14 15.40
C SER A 440 17.47 44.60 16.82
N PHE A 441 16.37 43.88 17.06
CA PHE A 441 15.93 43.39 18.38
C PHE A 441 15.46 41.93 18.31
N GLU A 442 16.01 41.07 19.18
CA GLU A 442 15.65 39.65 19.30
C GLU A 442 15.12 39.34 20.71
N VAL A 443 14.09 38.49 20.82
CA VAL A 443 13.43 38.12 22.09
C VAL A 443 13.09 36.62 22.14
N PHE A 444 13.10 36.03 23.33
CA PHE A 444 12.90 34.60 23.60
C PHE A 444 12.06 34.39 24.86
N SER A 445 11.22 33.35 24.90
CA SER A 445 10.55 32.85 26.12
C SER A 445 11.31 31.67 26.74
N GLU A 446 11.31 31.60 28.07
CA GLU A 446 11.80 30.46 28.86
C GLU A 446 10.74 30.05 29.89
N SER A 447 10.21 28.84 29.70
CA SER A 447 9.07 28.29 30.45
C SER A 447 9.39 27.96 31.92
N PRO A 448 8.49 28.23 32.88
CA PRO A 448 8.68 27.83 34.27
C PRO A 448 8.52 26.31 34.45
N ASN A 449 9.58 25.66 34.91
CA ASN A 449 9.68 24.24 35.33
C ASN A 449 10.16 23.20 34.29
N GLY A 450 10.94 23.60 33.29
CA GLY A 450 12.12 22.82 32.89
C GLY A 450 11.90 21.38 32.39
N GLY A 451 10.95 21.20 31.48
CA GLY A 451 10.92 20.09 30.52
C GLY A 451 10.90 20.66 29.11
N THR A 452 11.32 19.90 28.10
CA THR A 452 11.16 20.31 26.70
C THR A 452 9.71 20.12 26.27
N ASP A 453 8.98 21.22 26.15
CA ASP A 453 7.75 21.31 25.38
C ASP A 453 8.07 20.99 23.91
N GLY A 454 7.14 20.37 23.18
CA GLY A 454 7.40 19.89 21.81
C GLY A 454 7.32 20.96 20.71
N TYR A 455 7.31 22.25 21.04
CA TYR A 455 6.82 23.31 20.15
C TYR A 455 7.70 24.57 20.13
N ALA A 456 8.94 24.40 19.64
CA ALA A 456 9.91 25.47 19.47
C ALA A 456 9.54 26.71 18.61
N PRO A 457 8.54 26.71 17.68
CA PRO A 457 8.30 27.87 16.80
C PRO A 457 8.01 29.20 17.49
N ASN A 458 7.35 29.19 18.66
CA ASN A 458 6.90 30.40 19.36
C ASN A 458 7.83 30.80 20.52
N ASP A 459 8.99 30.14 20.67
CA ASP A 459 9.97 30.42 21.72
C ASP A 459 10.91 31.60 21.40
N SER A 460 10.85 32.17 20.19
CA SER A 460 11.73 33.25 19.73
C SER A 460 11.11 34.15 18.66
N PHE A 461 11.42 35.45 18.68
CA PHE A 461 10.94 36.46 17.72
C PHE A 461 12.03 37.55 17.44
N SER A 462 11.94 38.28 16.32
CA SER A 462 12.89 39.35 15.93
C SER A 462 12.21 40.54 15.23
N SER A 463 12.75 41.77 15.34
CA SER A 463 12.25 43.03 14.73
C SER A 463 13.40 44.04 14.43
N ASP A 464 13.18 45.04 13.56
CA ASP A 464 14.16 46.07 13.14
C ASP A 464 13.59 47.52 13.21
N PHE A 465 14.39 48.55 13.52
CA PHE A 465 13.94 49.94 13.81
C PHE A 465 15.02 51.05 13.68
N GLU A 466 14.67 52.34 13.87
CA GLU A 466 15.55 53.54 13.82
C GLU A 466 15.23 54.63 14.90
N VAL A 467 16.12 55.61 15.12
CA VAL A 467 16.11 56.56 16.27
C VAL A 467 16.50 58.02 15.92
N VAL A 468 15.86 59.01 16.55
CA VAL A 468 16.05 60.49 16.40
C VAL A 468 15.98 61.20 17.78
N GLU A 469 16.21 62.53 17.89
CA GLU A 469 16.19 63.33 19.14
C GLU A 469 15.24 64.55 19.06
N GLY A 470 14.25 64.66 19.96
CA GLY A 470 13.32 65.81 20.04
C GLY A 470 12.22 65.71 21.12
N SER A 471 11.41 66.77 21.25
CA SER A 471 10.34 66.95 22.27
C SER A 471 8.93 66.57 21.77
N SER A 472 8.72 65.29 21.42
CA SER A 472 7.53 64.65 20.82
C SER A 472 6.20 65.45 20.70
N ILE A 473 5.52 65.43 19.54
CA ILE A 473 4.27 66.16 19.19
C ILE A 473 3.34 65.28 18.35
N THR A 474 2.38 64.60 18.96
CA THR A 474 1.56 63.57 18.32
C THR A 474 0.39 64.13 17.48
N VAL A 475 0.46 64.01 16.15
CA VAL A 475 -0.67 64.04 15.18
C VAL A 475 -1.63 62.91 15.51
N SER A 476 -2.93 63.09 15.27
CA SER A 476 -4.00 62.11 15.48
C SER A 476 -5.13 62.34 14.48
N ILE A 477 -5.60 61.29 13.78
CA ILE A 477 -6.70 61.38 12.80
C ILE A 477 -7.83 60.41 13.17
N GLN A 478 -9.06 60.91 13.20
CA GLN A 478 -10.29 60.15 13.47
C GLN A 478 -11.13 60.03 12.20
N VAL A 479 -11.46 58.80 11.82
CA VAL A 479 -12.11 58.43 10.54
C VAL A 479 -13.63 58.38 10.71
N ASP A 480 -14.40 58.65 9.64
CA ASP A 480 -15.87 58.62 9.70
C ASP A 480 -16.44 57.28 9.20
N ASN A 481 -17.38 56.75 9.98
CA ASN A 481 -18.07 55.49 9.71
C ASN A 481 -19.59 55.71 9.46
N TYR A 482 -20.15 56.90 9.77
CA TYR A 482 -21.61 57.14 9.75
C TYR A 482 -22.12 58.55 9.37
N GLY A 483 -21.29 59.44 8.82
CA GLY A 483 -21.73 60.65 8.10
C GLY A 483 -21.52 61.99 8.81
N ASN A 484 -20.35 62.20 9.44
CA ASN A 484 -19.85 63.50 9.87
C ASN A 484 -18.36 63.63 9.51
N GLU A 485 -17.99 64.75 8.88
CA GLU A 485 -16.72 64.91 8.17
C GLU A 485 -15.46 64.75 9.07
N THR A 486 -14.42 64.09 8.55
CA THR A 486 -13.13 63.71 9.20
C THR A 486 -12.51 64.82 10.07
N THR A 487 -11.93 64.45 11.22
CA THR A 487 -11.28 65.38 12.17
C THR A 487 -9.88 64.95 12.57
N TRP A 488 -9.02 65.91 12.90
CA TRP A 488 -7.63 65.68 13.33
C TRP A 488 -7.21 66.61 14.47
N ASP A 489 -6.31 66.14 15.31
CA ASP A 489 -5.64 66.88 16.39
C ASP A 489 -4.11 66.71 16.28
N ILE A 490 -3.34 67.66 16.80
CA ILE A 490 -1.90 67.58 16.97
C ILE A 490 -1.57 68.02 18.40
N GLN A 491 -0.85 67.18 19.16
CA GLN A 491 -0.60 67.32 20.60
C GLN A 491 0.87 67.53 20.92
N ASP A 492 1.27 68.19 22.01
CA ASP A 492 2.67 68.28 22.46
C ASP A 492 3.15 67.13 23.33
N GLU A 493 4.41 67.22 23.79
CA GLU A 493 5.09 66.16 24.58
C GLU A 493 4.39 65.87 25.91
N ASN A 494 3.47 66.75 26.32
CA ASN A 494 2.65 66.65 27.52
C ASN A 494 1.20 66.22 27.20
N GLY A 495 0.89 65.87 25.95
CA GLY A 495 -0.45 65.55 25.46
C GLY A 495 -1.36 66.78 25.25
N THR A 496 -0.81 67.99 25.18
CA THR A 496 -1.60 69.22 25.01
C THR A 496 -1.93 69.43 23.55
N VAL A 497 -3.21 69.40 23.15
CA VAL A 497 -3.61 69.74 21.77
C VAL A 497 -3.17 71.17 21.44
N VAL A 498 -2.21 71.29 20.51
CA VAL A 498 -1.60 72.53 20.04
C VAL A 498 -2.15 73.00 18.70
N ALA A 499 -2.64 72.10 17.87
CA ALA A 499 -3.43 72.40 16.67
C ALA A 499 -4.53 71.35 16.46
N SER A 500 -5.60 71.72 15.75
CA SER A 500 -6.77 70.86 15.52
C SER A 500 -7.58 71.31 14.31
N GLY A 501 -8.27 70.38 13.66
CA GLY A 501 -9.03 70.67 12.44
C GLY A 501 -10.09 69.64 12.06
N GLY A 502 -10.82 69.99 11.00
CA GLY A 502 -12.15 69.45 10.69
C GLY A 502 -13.28 70.29 11.32
N PRO A 503 -14.54 70.10 10.91
CA PRO A 503 -15.01 69.16 9.89
C PRO A 503 -14.88 69.75 8.46
N TYR A 504 -14.67 68.90 7.45
CA TYR A 504 -14.35 69.30 6.06
C TYR A 504 -15.57 69.86 5.28
N PRO A 505 -15.57 71.14 4.83
CA PRO A 505 -16.69 71.72 4.10
C PRO A 505 -16.80 71.19 2.66
N GLY A 506 -17.34 69.97 2.50
CA GLY A 506 -17.42 69.25 1.23
C GLY A 506 -18.19 70.03 0.17
N ASN A 507 -17.60 70.19 -1.03
CA ASN A 507 -18.22 70.66 -2.28
C ASN A 507 -17.23 70.67 -3.48
N ALA A 508 -16.22 69.79 -3.52
CA ALA A 508 -15.26 69.70 -4.63
C ALA A 508 -14.76 68.26 -4.84
N ASN A 509 -14.68 67.81 -6.10
CA ASN A 509 -14.09 66.52 -6.45
C ASN A 509 -12.56 66.58 -6.32
N GLY A 510 -12.00 65.79 -5.40
CA GLY A 510 -10.56 65.72 -5.13
C GLY A 510 -10.07 66.92 -4.34
N THR A 511 -9.77 66.72 -3.06
CA THR A 511 -9.42 67.78 -2.11
C THR A 511 -8.16 67.43 -1.33
N VAL A 512 -7.11 68.21 -1.58
CA VAL A 512 -5.96 68.31 -0.68
C VAL A 512 -6.25 69.42 0.33
N PHE A 513 -5.91 69.19 1.59
CA PHE A 513 -5.93 70.18 2.66
C PHE A 513 -4.49 70.37 3.16
N GLU A 514 -4.04 71.62 3.27
CA GLU A 514 -2.66 72.01 3.64
C GLU A 514 -2.78 73.11 4.72
N THR A 515 -2.01 73.00 5.82
CA THR A 515 -1.97 74.04 6.86
C THR A 515 -0.61 74.15 7.54
N ASP A 516 -0.14 75.38 7.75
CA ASP A 516 0.96 75.67 8.68
C ASP A 516 0.49 75.46 10.13
N VAL A 517 1.36 74.91 10.97
CA VAL A 517 1.20 74.85 12.44
C VAL A 517 2.45 75.40 13.09
N CYS A 518 2.27 76.41 13.96
CA CYS A 518 3.35 77.08 14.69
C CYS A 518 3.07 77.04 16.19
N LEU A 519 4.09 76.71 16.99
CA LEU A 519 4.02 76.86 18.43
C LEU A 519 4.74 78.16 18.86
N SER A 520 5.07 78.31 20.13
CA SER A 520 5.68 79.55 20.64
C SER A 520 7.07 79.87 20.09
N ASN A 521 7.76 78.92 19.42
CA ASN A 521 9.17 79.08 19.03
C ASN A 521 9.55 78.60 17.60
N ASP A 522 8.75 77.78 16.90
CA ASP A 522 9.01 77.26 15.53
C ASP A 522 7.71 76.74 14.82
N CYS A 523 7.79 76.34 13.53
CA CYS A 523 6.65 75.96 12.66
C CYS A 523 6.90 74.74 11.73
N PHE A 524 5.83 74.09 11.25
CA PHE A 524 5.83 73.00 10.26
C PHE A 524 4.54 72.99 9.39
N GLU A 525 4.52 72.23 8.28
CA GLU A 525 3.39 72.09 7.35
C GLU A 525 2.71 70.71 7.53
N PHE A 526 1.37 70.66 7.53
CA PHE A 526 0.57 69.43 7.63
C PHE A 526 -0.44 69.32 6.48
N THR A 527 -0.49 68.16 5.84
CA THR A 527 -1.21 67.93 4.59
C THR A 527 -2.04 66.64 4.63
N ILE A 528 -3.28 66.69 4.15
CA ILE A 528 -4.18 65.53 4.02
C ILE A 528 -4.73 65.46 2.59
N TYR A 529 -4.74 64.27 2.01
CA TYR A 529 -5.24 63.97 0.66
C TYR A 529 -6.54 63.15 0.73
N ASP A 530 -7.64 63.69 0.21
CA ASP A 530 -8.90 62.98 -0.06
C ASP A 530 -9.15 62.90 -1.57
N SER A 531 -9.21 61.68 -2.11
CA SER A 531 -9.41 61.42 -3.54
C SER A 531 -10.79 61.79 -4.08
N TYR A 532 -11.82 61.83 -3.22
CA TYR A 532 -13.23 61.94 -3.64
C TYR A 532 -13.93 63.17 -3.06
N GLY A 533 -13.53 63.65 -1.88
CA GLY A 533 -14.04 64.88 -1.25
C GLY A 533 -15.30 64.66 -0.40
N ASP A 534 -15.56 63.40 -0.01
CA ASP A 534 -16.63 62.95 0.88
C ASP A 534 -16.12 62.42 2.23
N GLY A 535 -14.81 62.54 2.50
CA GLY A 535 -14.15 62.15 3.75
C GLY A 535 -13.44 60.79 3.65
N ILE A 536 -12.45 60.58 4.52
CA ILE A 536 -11.82 59.26 4.67
C ILE A 536 -12.87 58.33 5.29
N CYS A 537 -13.32 57.32 4.53
CA CYS A 537 -14.39 56.40 4.92
C CYS A 537 -14.24 55.04 4.19
N CYS A 538 -14.52 53.94 4.89
CA CYS A 538 -14.29 52.58 4.41
C CYS A 538 -15.21 52.17 3.23
N GLY A 539 -14.62 51.70 2.14
CA GLY A 539 -15.30 50.92 1.09
C GLY A 539 -15.00 51.35 -0.36
N TYR A 540 -14.76 52.63 -0.62
CA TYR A 540 -14.43 53.15 -1.98
C TYR A 540 -13.46 54.35 -2.02
N GLY A 541 -13.13 54.97 -0.89
CA GLY A 541 -12.27 56.16 -0.83
C GLY A 541 -10.83 55.83 -0.39
N PHE A 542 -9.85 56.12 -1.24
CA PHE A 542 -8.43 56.11 -0.84
C PHE A 542 -8.00 57.51 -0.41
N GLY A 543 -7.41 57.64 0.78
CA GLY A 543 -6.81 58.87 1.28
C GLY A 543 -5.37 58.67 1.75
N SER A 544 -4.69 59.75 2.11
CA SER A 544 -3.36 59.72 2.77
C SER A 544 -3.13 61.02 3.54
N TYR A 545 -2.09 61.08 4.37
CA TYR A 545 -1.62 62.33 4.96
C TYR A 545 -0.09 62.39 5.02
N GLU A 546 0.42 63.60 5.18
CA GLU A 546 1.84 63.91 5.19
C GLU A 546 2.13 65.09 6.16
N VAL A 547 3.28 65.08 6.82
CA VAL A 547 3.82 66.23 7.57
C VAL A 547 5.15 66.63 6.93
N ARG A 548 5.43 67.93 6.81
CA ARG A 548 6.70 68.47 6.27
C ARG A 548 7.33 69.54 7.18
N ASP A 549 8.66 69.57 7.23
CA ASP A 549 9.40 70.66 7.89
C ASP A 549 9.42 71.96 7.07
N GLU A 550 9.89 73.08 7.66
CA GLU A 550 10.00 74.38 6.97
C GLU A 550 10.96 74.40 5.76
N THR A 551 11.70 73.31 5.53
CA THR A 551 12.58 73.12 4.36
C THR A 551 11.96 72.20 3.29
N GLY A 552 10.82 71.57 3.60
CA GLY A 552 10.04 70.69 2.72
C GLY A 552 10.32 69.19 2.87
N ASN A 553 11.14 68.76 3.84
CA ASN A 553 11.37 67.33 4.07
C ASN A 553 10.14 66.69 4.71
N THR A 554 9.75 65.52 4.22
CA THR A 554 8.66 64.71 4.80
C THR A 554 9.09 64.14 6.16
N LEU A 555 8.35 64.48 7.21
CA LEU A 555 8.53 63.99 8.58
C LEU A 555 7.64 62.77 8.87
N VAL A 556 6.47 62.68 8.22
CA VAL A 556 5.50 61.57 8.31
C VAL A 556 4.80 61.42 6.96
N GLU A 557 4.55 60.19 6.51
CA GLU A 557 3.69 59.85 5.36
C GLU A 557 2.92 58.55 5.70
N SER A 558 1.60 58.51 5.46
CA SER A 558 0.74 57.32 5.73
C SER A 558 -0.17 56.97 4.55
N GLY A 559 -0.46 55.68 4.37
CA GLY A 559 -1.03 55.09 3.15
C GLY A 559 -2.37 54.36 3.33
N ALA A 560 -3.14 54.28 2.25
CA ALA A 560 -4.58 54.00 2.28
C ALA A 560 -4.98 52.55 2.63
N ASP A 561 -5.21 52.28 3.92
CA ASP A 561 -6.41 51.57 4.43
C ASP A 561 -6.56 51.90 5.93
N PHE A 562 -7.20 53.04 6.23
CA PHE A 562 -7.41 53.49 7.61
C PHE A 562 -8.56 52.74 8.29
N GLU A 563 -8.32 52.17 9.47
CA GLU A 563 -9.39 51.83 10.42
C GLU A 563 -9.91 53.12 11.12
N ASP A 564 -10.72 53.00 12.17
CA ASP A 564 -11.39 54.15 12.81
C ASP A 564 -10.43 55.26 13.35
N PHE A 565 -9.10 55.03 13.50
CA PHE A 565 -8.13 55.95 14.16
C PHE A 565 -6.61 55.72 13.88
N GLU A 566 -5.73 56.77 13.87
CA GLU A 566 -4.23 56.72 13.67
C GLU A 566 -3.39 57.91 14.31
N THR A 567 -2.04 57.84 14.57
CA THR A 567 -1.19 58.87 15.35
C THR A 567 0.42 59.00 15.17
N THR A 568 1.17 60.20 15.24
CA THR A 568 2.73 60.48 15.09
C THR A 568 3.49 61.88 15.53
N PRO A 569 4.86 62.08 15.84
CA PRO A 569 5.60 63.14 16.78
C PRO A 569 6.68 64.36 16.45
N PHE A 570 6.77 65.60 17.15
CA PHE A 570 7.74 66.87 17.17
C PHE A 570 8.39 67.69 18.49
N CYS A 571 8.17 69.02 18.96
CA CYS A 571 8.88 69.94 20.08
C CYS A 571 8.27 71.29 20.86
N MET A 572 8.68 71.88 22.11
CA MET A 572 8.80 73.40 22.67
C MET A 572 8.67 74.02 24.24
N ALA A 573 8.88 75.37 24.65
CA ALA A 573 9.08 76.03 26.10
C ALA A 573 8.71 77.60 26.60
N GLY A 574 9.07 78.21 27.85
CA GLY A 574 8.75 79.65 28.48
C GLY A 574 9.32 80.33 29.91
N SER A 575 8.99 81.61 30.46
CA SER A 575 9.60 82.41 31.72
C SER A 575 8.96 83.75 32.48
N ASP A 576 9.40 84.36 33.70
CA ASP A 576 8.91 85.66 34.49
C ASP A 576 9.82 86.53 35.61
N SER A 577 9.33 87.50 36.53
CA SER A 577 10.03 88.74 37.23
C SER A 577 9.65 89.46 38.71
N PRO A 578 9.64 90.86 39.04
CA PRO A 578 9.41 91.79 40.32
C PRO A 578 10.20 92.08 41.74
N PRO A 579 9.95 93.18 42.64
CA PRO A 579 10.88 94.25 43.36
C PRO A 579 11.40 94.49 44.91
N VAL A 580 12.67 95.08 45.20
CA VAL A 580 13.40 95.70 46.47
C VAL A 580 14.75 95.17 47.26
N ALA A 581 15.98 95.72 47.04
CA ALA A 581 17.35 95.71 47.77
C ALA A 581 18.10 94.49 48.53
N ASP A 582 19.29 93.95 48.05
CA ASP A 582 20.35 93.02 48.66
C ASP A 582 21.30 92.37 47.56
N PHE A 583 22.34 91.56 47.90
CA PHE A 583 23.08 90.67 46.94
C PHE A 583 23.62 89.34 47.48
N ILE A 584 23.81 88.35 46.59
CA ILE A 584 24.59 87.12 46.86
C ILE A 584 25.64 86.90 45.76
N ALA A 585 26.78 86.28 46.09
CA ALA A 585 27.68 85.70 45.10
C ALA A 585 27.20 84.29 44.74
N GLN A 586 27.28 83.91 43.45
CA GLN A 586 27.06 82.52 43.02
C GLN A 586 27.93 81.55 43.84
N GLU A 587 29.21 81.88 44.00
CA GLU A 587 30.21 81.14 44.74
C GLU A 587 31.05 82.09 45.59
N THR A 588 31.37 81.67 46.82
CA THR A 588 32.24 82.40 47.76
C THR A 588 33.65 81.79 47.84
N MET A 589 33.89 80.68 47.15
CA MET A 589 35.20 80.06 46.95
C MET A 589 35.30 79.68 45.47
N VAL A 590 36.28 80.23 44.75
CA VAL A 590 36.43 80.08 43.29
C VAL A 590 37.89 79.94 42.87
N CYS A 591 38.13 79.45 41.65
CA CYS A 591 39.47 79.40 41.08
C CYS A 591 40.02 80.78 40.64
N ASN A 592 41.33 80.89 40.39
CA ASN A 592 41.89 82.11 39.77
C ASN A 592 41.43 82.24 38.30
N ASN A 593 41.16 83.48 37.88
CA ASN A 593 40.47 83.81 36.62
C ASN A 593 39.02 83.29 36.52
N SER A 594 38.46 82.63 37.55
CA SER A 594 37.02 82.38 37.59
C SER A 594 36.26 83.70 37.68
N THR A 595 35.12 83.73 37.00
CA THR A 595 34.14 84.79 37.05
C THR A 595 33.13 84.52 38.15
N VAL A 596 33.17 85.30 39.24
CA VAL A 596 32.05 85.30 40.20
C VAL A 596 30.93 86.10 39.57
N GLN A 597 29.80 85.44 39.28
CA GLN A 597 28.53 86.12 39.08
C GLN A 597 28.04 86.61 40.44
N PHE A 598 27.87 87.93 40.58
CA PHE A 598 27.10 88.48 41.68
C PHE A 598 25.66 88.63 41.21
N PHE A 599 24.73 88.13 42.03
CA PHE A 599 23.30 88.33 41.84
C PHE A 599 22.84 89.47 42.73
N ASP A 600 22.30 90.47 42.07
CA ASP A 600 21.43 91.48 42.65
C ASP A 600 20.18 90.79 43.18
N LEU A 601 20.17 90.54 44.48
CA LEU A 601 18.95 90.19 45.20
C LEU A 601 18.23 91.48 45.60
N SER A 602 18.33 92.55 44.78
CA SER A 602 17.75 93.86 45.10
C SER A 602 16.25 93.90 44.93
N SER A 603 15.62 92.97 45.62
CA SER A 603 14.38 92.22 45.44
C SER A 603 13.51 92.48 44.21
N GLY A 604 14.08 93.08 43.14
CA GLY A 604 13.67 93.39 41.75
C GLY A 604 13.58 94.89 41.35
N ASP A 605 13.99 95.19 40.12
CA ASP A 605 13.78 96.46 39.40
C ASP A 605 14.31 97.74 40.07
N ALA A 606 15.61 97.72 40.38
CA ALA A 606 16.43 98.91 40.19
C ALA A 606 16.56 99.24 38.67
N ASP A 607 16.80 100.50 38.31
CA ASP A 607 17.12 100.92 36.94
C ASP A 607 18.64 100.90 36.68
N THR A 608 19.42 100.98 37.76
CA THR A 608 20.87 101.24 37.78
C THR A 608 21.51 100.68 39.06
N TRP A 609 22.79 100.32 38.97
CA TRP A 609 23.55 99.76 40.08
C TRP A 609 24.95 100.40 40.17
N SER A 610 25.63 100.20 41.30
CA SER A 610 26.96 100.73 41.57
C SER A 610 27.70 99.82 42.56
N TRP A 611 28.55 98.96 42.04
CA TRP A 611 29.30 97.94 42.76
C TRP A 611 30.77 98.27 42.94
N SER A 612 31.41 97.69 43.96
CA SER A 612 32.87 97.72 44.14
C SER A 612 33.43 96.34 44.45
N PHE A 613 34.50 95.98 43.74
CA PHE A 613 35.16 94.67 43.80
C PHE A 613 36.69 94.82 43.98
N PRO A 614 37.18 95.11 45.20
CA PRO A 614 38.61 95.11 45.53
C PRO A 614 39.37 93.88 45.02
N GLY A 615 40.20 94.07 43.99
CA GLY A 615 41.01 93.02 43.38
C GLY A 615 40.29 92.11 42.37
N GLY A 616 39.04 92.43 42.01
CA GLY A 616 38.34 91.85 40.85
C GLY A 616 38.52 92.69 39.58
N THR A 617 38.19 92.11 38.44
CA THR A 617 38.16 92.80 37.12
C THR A 617 36.77 92.65 36.50
N PRO A 618 36.03 93.75 36.23
CA PRO A 618 36.36 95.13 36.59
C PRO A 618 36.27 95.35 38.11
N SER A 619 37.06 96.28 38.64
CA SER A 619 37.10 96.56 40.10
C SER A 619 35.87 97.30 40.64
N SER A 620 34.91 97.60 39.78
CA SER A 620 33.63 98.26 40.04
C SER A 620 32.74 98.07 38.82
N SER A 621 31.42 97.95 39.00
CA SER A 621 30.46 97.77 37.89
C SER A 621 29.18 98.56 38.14
N THR A 622 28.39 98.79 37.08
CA THR A 622 27.05 99.38 37.17
C THR A 622 25.95 98.49 36.55
N ALA A 623 26.31 97.26 36.16
CA ALA A 623 25.33 96.25 35.74
C ALA A 623 24.56 95.70 36.95
N GLN A 624 23.35 95.20 36.71
CA GLN A 624 22.53 94.55 37.74
C GLN A 624 23.26 93.37 38.37
N ASN A 625 23.44 92.32 37.59
CA ASN A 625 24.15 91.11 37.99
C ASN A 625 25.56 91.16 37.38
N PRO A 626 26.56 91.80 38.01
CA PRO A 626 27.87 91.93 37.41
C PRO A 626 28.67 90.64 37.51
N VAL A 627 29.26 90.26 36.38
CA VAL A 627 30.31 89.26 36.30
C VAL A 627 31.64 89.90 36.69
N VAL A 628 32.40 89.27 37.58
CA VAL A 628 33.69 89.78 38.07
C VAL A 628 34.75 88.69 38.03
N THR A 629 35.77 88.87 37.20
CA THR A 629 36.88 87.93 37.09
C THR A 629 37.92 88.20 38.18
N TYR A 630 38.19 87.21 39.05
CA TYR A 630 39.20 87.34 40.11
C TYR A 630 40.53 86.70 39.70
N ASN A 631 41.34 87.49 38.99
CA ASN A 631 42.57 87.04 38.33
C ASN A 631 43.77 86.75 39.27
N THR A 632 43.56 86.74 40.59
CA THR A 632 44.63 86.54 41.59
C THR A 632 44.09 85.91 42.86
N ALA A 633 44.74 84.85 43.34
CA ALA A 633 44.41 84.14 44.58
C ALA A 633 44.29 85.04 45.84
N GLY A 634 43.64 84.52 46.89
CA GLY A 634 43.43 85.19 48.18
C GLY A 634 42.02 85.73 48.41
N ILE A 635 41.80 86.40 49.55
CA ILE A 635 40.48 86.80 50.06
C ILE A 635 40.11 88.24 49.64
N LYS A 636 38.83 88.52 49.36
CA LYS A 636 38.30 89.79 48.82
C LYS A 636 37.04 90.28 49.57
N ASP A 637 36.79 91.58 49.56
CA ASP A 637 35.55 92.23 50.03
C ASP A 637 34.64 92.62 48.84
N VAL A 638 33.34 92.88 49.08
CA VAL A 638 32.36 93.27 48.04
C VAL A 638 31.34 94.31 48.54
N ILE A 639 30.94 95.25 47.69
CA ILE A 639 29.96 96.32 47.97
C ILE A 639 28.97 96.46 46.81
N LEU A 640 27.68 96.66 47.10
CA LEU A 640 26.62 97.01 46.15
C LEU A 640 25.93 98.33 46.54
N THR A 641 25.41 99.04 45.55
CA THR A 641 24.37 100.07 45.69
C THR A 641 23.40 99.95 44.52
N SER A 642 22.12 99.67 44.76
CA SER A 642 21.08 99.57 43.71
C SER A 642 20.19 100.81 43.71
N THR A 643 19.62 101.20 42.56
CA THR A 643 18.95 102.50 42.37
C THR A 643 17.97 102.50 41.21
N ASN A 644 16.76 103.02 41.41
CA ASN A 644 15.81 103.39 40.34
C ASN A 644 15.32 104.84 40.49
N ALA A 645 14.44 105.27 39.60
CA ALA A 645 13.75 106.56 39.62
C ALA A 645 12.95 106.84 40.92
N PHE A 646 12.76 105.84 41.79
CA PHE A 646 12.02 105.94 43.04
C PHE A 646 12.92 105.93 44.30
N GLY A 647 14.16 105.44 44.24
CA GLY A 647 15.07 105.40 45.39
C GLY A 647 16.40 104.66 45.16
N SER A 648 17.24 104.59 46.20
CA SER A 648 18.56 103.92 46.19
C SER A 648 18.94 103.37 47.56
N ASP A 649 19.62 102.22 47.62
CA ASP A 649 20.08 101.58 48.87
C ASP A 649 21.46 100.88 48.71
N THR A 650 22.14 100.50 49.81
CA THR A 650 23.57 100.10 49.83
C THR A 650 23.90 98.97 50.82
N GLU A 651 24.65 97.95 50.40
CA GLU A 651 25.09 96.81 51.24
C GLU A 651 26.60 96.48 51.06
N THR A 652 27.23 95.87 52.07
CA THR A 652 28.69 95.58 52.09
C THR A 652 29.02 94.27 52.83
N LYS A 653 29.69 93.33 52.14
CA LYS A 653 30.06 92.00 52.68
C LYS A 653 31.59 91.83 52.64
N THR A 654 32.20 91.60 53.81
CA THR A 654 33.67 91.53 53.99
C THR A 654 34.18 90.10 54.09
N ALA A 655 35.43 89.88 53.66
CA ALA A 655 36.09 88.57 53.55
C ALA A 655 35.24 87.53 52.80
N TYR A 656 34.54 87.98 51.76
CA TYR A 656 33.38 87.30 51.17
C TYR A 656 33.73 86.34 50.03
N ILE A 657 34.80 86.60 49.28
CA ILE A 657 35.29 85.72 48.20
C ILE A 657 36.70 85.22 48.52
N LEU A 658 36.92 83.90 48.47
CA LEU A 658 38.23 83.25 48.49
C LEU A 658 38.58 82.77 47.08
N VAL A 659 39.81 83.05 46.64
CA VAL A 659 40.30 82.68 45.30
C VAL A 659 41.48 81.69 45.41
N THR A 660 41.39 80.53 44.77
CA THR A 660 42.34 79.40 44.83
C THR A 660 43.12 79.24 43.51
N SER A 661 43.67 78.07 43.20
CA SER A 661 44.33 77.73 41.91
C SER A 661 44.40 76.21 41.71
N PRO A 662 44.41 75.69 40.46
CA PRO A 662 44.20 74.27 40.20
C PRO A 662 45.33 73.34 40.66
N ALA A 663 45.03 72.05 40.63
CA ALA A 663 46.00 70.98 40.82
C ALA A 663 46.87 70.76 39.56
N THR A 664 47.93 69.99 39.73
CA THR A 664 48.76 69.46 38.63
C THR A 664 48.67 67.94 38.63
N LEU A 665 48.60 67.34 37.43
CA LEU A 665 48.27 65.94 37.21
C LEU A 665 49.38 65.22 36.41
N THR A 666 49.60 63.94 36.67
CA THR A 666 50.48 63.05 35.89
C THR A 666 49.93 61.63 35.87
N THR A 667 49.97 60.96 34.71
CA THR A 667 49.46 59.60 34.48
C THR A 667 50.57 58.58 34.19
N ILE A 668 50.29 57.31 34.47
CA ILE A 668 51.07 56.13 34.02
C ILE A 668 50.07 55.11 33.47
N THR A 669 50.40 54.41 32.39
CA THR A 669 49.51 53.47 31.68
C THR A 669 50.06 52.05 31.63
N SER A 670 49.18 51.09 31.39
CA SER A 670 49.50 49.75 30.85
C SER A 670 48.49 49.42 29.76
N ASP A 671 49.00 49.07 28.59
CA ASP A 671 48.23 48.77 27.37
C ASP A 671 47.44 47.45 27.47
N ALA A 672 46.46 47.27 26.60
CA ALA A 672 45.59 46.09 26.54
C ALA A 672 46.26 44.92 25.78
N SER A 673 45.97 43.67 26.17
CA SER A 673 46.65 42.49 25.61
C SER A 673 46.14 42.05 24.23
N CYS A 674 44.87 42.33 23.91
CA CYS A 674 44.22 42.01 22.65
C CYS A 674 43.40 43.19 22.12
N PHE A 675 43.06 43.15 20.84
CA PHE A 675 42.02 44.03 20.28
C PHE A 675 40.71 43.86 21.07
N ASN A 676 40.14 44.97 21.55
CA ASN A 676 38.96 45.02 22.42
C ASN A 676 39.05 44.19 23.72
N SER A 677 40.24 43.94 24.30
CA SER A 677 40.32 43.41 25.67
C SER A 677 40.28 44.52 26.73
N SER A 678 39.33 44.43 27.65
CA SER A 678 39.19 45.34 28.78
C SER A 678 40.14 44.98 29.93
N ASP A 679 41.46 45.01 29.68
CA ASP A 679 42.50 44.66 30.66
C ASP A 679 43.59 45.75 30.90
N GLY A 680 43.56 46.84 30.13
CA GLY A 680 44.42 48.01 30.33
C GLY A 680 44.15 48.77 31.64
N THR A 681 45.10 49.63 32.06
CA THR A 681 45.05 50.37 33.34
C THR A 681 45.68 51.77 33.28
N ILE A 682 45.20 52.69 34.13
CA ILE A 682 45.76 54.05 34.32
C ILE A 682 45.87 54.40 35.81
N ASP A 683 47.07 54.78 36.25
CA ASP A 683 47.41 55.35 37.56
C ASP A 683 47.48 56.90 37.43
N LEU A 684 46.83 57.63 38.35
CA LEU A 684 46.73 59.09 38.32
C LEU A 684 47.28 59.73 39.61
N THR A 685 48.36 60.51 39.49
CA THR A 685 48.97 61.25 40.60
C THR A 685 48.67 62.75 40.54
N LEU A 686 48.35 63.35 41.70
CA LEU A 686 47.91 64.76 41.85
C LEU A 686 48.81 65.57 42.79
N ASN A 687 48.95 66.87 42.51
CA ASN A 687 49.67 67.83 43.38
C ASN A 687 49.13 69.26 43.23
N GLY A 688 48.53 69.81 44.29
CA GLY A 688 47.88 71.14 44.32
C GLY A 688 46.38 71.04 44.61
N GLY A 689 45.64 72.15 44.44
CA GLY A 689 44.19 72.21 44.70
C GLY A 689 43.76 72.18 46.18
N VAL A 690 42.44 72.15 46.41
CA VAL A 690 41.78 72.07 47.72
C VAL A 690 40.83 70.88 47.75
N GLY A 691 41.18 69.84 48.50
CA GLY A 691 40.33 68.64 48.65
C GLY A 691 39.03 68.89 49.45
N PRO A 692 37.97 68.07 49.26
CA PRO A 692 37.91 66.88 48.42
C PRO A 692 38.00 67.18 46.91
N TYR A 693 38.34 66.14 46.13
CA TYR A 693 38.35 66.18 44.67
C TYR A 693 37.27 65.24 44.14
N THR A 694 36.63 65.60 43.03
CA THR A 694 35.89 64.66 42.18
C THR A 694 36.73 64.29 40.96
N TYR A 695 36.50 63.08 40.46
CA TYR A 695 37.09 62.57 39.22
C TYR A 695 35.93 62.25 38.28
N GLU A 696 36.02 62.77 37.06
CA GLU A 696 35.06 62.52 35.98
C GLU A 696 35.88 62.04 34.79
N TRP A 697 36.00 60.71 34.66
CA TRP A 697 36.59 60.08 33.49
C TRP A 697 35.55 59.98 32.36
N ASN A 698 36.01 60.02 31.10
CA ASN A 698 35.15 59.91 29.92
C ASN A 698 34.44 58.55 29.75
N ASN A 699 34.81 57.53 30.53
CA ASN A 699 34.08 56.25 30.65
C ASN A 699 33.12 56.20 31.86
N GLY A 700 32.81 57.35 32.48
CA GLY A 700 31.92 57.45 33.64
C GLY A 700 32.55 57.02 34.98
N ALA A 701 33.82 56.59 35.00
CA ALA A 701 34.50 56.23 36.24
C ALA A 701 34.76 57.47 37.11
N SER A 702 34.71 57.27 38.43
CA SER A 702 34.89 58.32 39.46
C SER A 702 35.95 57.99 40.52
N SER A 703 36.72 56.93 40.32
CA SER A 703 37.94 56.64 41.07
C SER A 703 39.12 57.47 40.56
N GLN A 704 40.13 57.67 41.41
CA GLN A 704 41.38 58.32 41.04
C GLN A 704 42.12 57.51 39.97
N ASP A 705 42.32 56.22 40.24
CA ASP A 705 42.95 55.25 39.34
C ASP A 705 41.87 54.37 38.71
N ILE A 706 42.08 53.91 37.48
CA ILE A 706 41.10 53.10 36.72
C ILE A 706 41.77 51.90 36.03
N ALA A 707 41.02 50.81 35.91
CA ALA A 707 41.50 49.52 35.40
C ALA A 707 40.34 48.76 34.73
N GLY A 708 40.67 47.85 33.82
CA GLY A 708 39.69 47.15 32.99
C GLY A 708 39.34 47.96 31.74
N LEU A 709 40.36 48.44 31.04
CA LEU A 709 40.25 49.41 29.95
C LEU A 709 40.61 48.78 28.61
N GLU A 710 39.89 49.18 27.55
CA GLU A 710 40.15 48.80 26.16
C GLU A 710 41.07 49.82 25.47
N GLU A 711 41.42 49.62 24.21
CA GLU A 711 42.15 50.65 23.46
C GLU A 711 41.34 51.95 23.36
N GLY A 712 42.00 53.09 23.60
CA GLY A 712 41.30 54.36 23.62
C GLY A 712 42.07 55.51 24.26
N THR A 713 41.60 56.72 23.99
CA THR A 713 42.04 57.92 24.70
C THR A 713 41.12 58.17 25.89
N TYR A 714 41.65 57.98 27.09
CA TYR A 714 40.97 58.31 28.33
C TYR A 714 41.33 59.72 28.78
N PHE A 715 40.33 60.53 29.11
CA PHE A 715 40.51 61.84 29.69
C PHE A 715 39.78 61.91 31.03
N VAL A 716 40.48 62.47 32.02
CA VAL A 716 39.92 62.79 33.34
C VAL A 716 39.77 64.29 33.46
N LEU A 717 38.59 64.72 33.90
CA LEU A 717 38.39 66.02 34.52
C LEU A 717 38.47 65.84 36.04
N VAL A 718 39.41 66.51 36.69
CA VAL A 718 39.51 66.57 38.14
C VAL A 718 39.01 67.94 38.59
N THR A 719 38.02 67.96 39.47
CA THR A 719 37.47 69.19 40.04
C THR A 719 37.76 69.23 41.54
N ASP A 720 38.31 70.34 42.04
CA ASP A 720 38.54 70.55 43.47
C ASP A 720 37.36 71.25 44.18
N ALA A 721 37.38 71.28 45.52
CA ALA A 721 36.31 71.86 46.32
C ALA A 721 36.16 73.40 46.22
N ALA A 722 36.97 74.05 45.38
CA ALA A 722 36.89 75.46 45.03
C ALA A 722 36.52 75.68 43.54
N GLY A 723 36.05 74.64 42.85
CA GLY A 723 35.69 74.70 41.44
C GLY A 723 36.89 74.84 40.50
N CYS A 724 38.13 74.63 40.97
CA CYS A 724 39.28 74.56 40.07
C CYS A 724 39.27 73.21 39.34
N THR A 725 39.11 73.26 38.03
CA THR A 725 39.27 72.09 37.16
C THR A 725 40.72 71.90 36.72
N SER A 726 41.11 70.66 36.49
CA SER A 726 42.38 70.25 35.87
C SER A 726 42.12 68.99 35.07
N SER A 727 42.66 68.90 33.85
CA SER A 727 42.49 67.71 33.01
C SER A 727 43.80 67.03 32.67
N ALA A 728 43.74 65.70 32.52
CA ALA A 728 44.83 64.88 32.01
C ALA A 728 44.29 63.88 30.99
N THR A 729 45.14 63.49 30.06
CA THR A 729 44.84 62.53 28.98
C THR A 729 45.85 61.39 29.02
N ALA A 730 45.37 60.17 28.85
CA ALA A 730 46.17 58.96 28.73
C ALA A 730 45.63 58.14 27.55
N THR A 731 46.51 57.37 26.90
CA THR A 731 46.14 56.42 25.85
C THR A 731 46.44 55.01 26.33
N ILE A 732 45.49 54.11 26.10
CA ILE A 732 45.70 52.67 26.12
C ILE A 732 45.77 52.25 24.66
N ASP A 733 46.88 51.64 24.25
CA ASP A 733 47.01 51.03 22.92
C ASP A 733 46.63 49.53 23.00
N ALA A 734 46.38 48.89 21.85
CA ALA A 734 46.24 47.43 21.73
C ALA A 734 46.85 46.90 20.42
N PRO A 735 47.04 45.58 20.26
CA PRO A 735 47.26 44.97 18.94
C PRO A 735 46.03 45.14 18.05
N SER A 736 46.22 45.37 16.75
CA SER A 736 45.12 45.37 15.77
C SER A 736 44.42 44.02 15.72
N ALA A 737 43.11 43.98 15.44
CA ALA A 737 42.33 42.75 15.27
C ALA A 737 42.99 41.69 14.36
N ILE A 738 42.73 40.41 14.62
CA ILE A 738 43.11 39.32 13.72
C ILE A 738 42.10 39.25 12.57
N ASP A 739 42.49 39.71 11.39
CA ASP A 739 41.73 39.55 10.15
C ASP A 739 41.97 38.17 9.53
N VAL A 740 40.90 37.40 9.41
CA VAL A 740 40.83 36.05 8.81
C VAL A 740 39.99 36.01 7.52
N SER A 741 39.67 37.16 6.93
CA SER A 741 38.86 37.28 5.70
C SER A 741 39.57 36.74 4.43
N SER A 742 40.90 36.66 4.43
CA SER A 742 41.69 36.19 3.29
C SER A 742 41.72 34.66 3.21
N THR A 743 40.64 34.09 2.68
CA THR A 743 40.41 32.64 2.57
C THR A 743 40.53 32.13 1.13
N SER A 744 40.76 30.83 0.98
CA SER A 744 40.66 30.12 -0.31
C SER A 744 40.39 28.63 -0.09
N SER A 745 39.50 28.04 -0.88
CA SER A 745 39.25 26.59 -0.93
C SER A 745 39.57 25.99 -2.31
N THR A 746 39.62 24.67 -2.37
CA THR A 746 39.52 23.88 -3.60
C THR A 746 38.37 22.89 -3.46
N ASP A 747 37.46 22.88 -4.44
CA ASP A 747 36.29 22.00 -4.48
C ASP A 747 36.66 20.53 -4.23
N ALA A 748 35.80 19.81 -3.51
CA ALA A 748 35.90 18.37 -3.31
C ALA A 748 35.23 17.63 -4.48
N SER A 749 35.92 16.62 -5.02
CA SER A 749 35.26 15.57 -5.81
C SER A 749 34.53 14.58 -4.88
N CYS A 750 33.89 13.56 -5.46
CA CYS A 750 33.31 12.44 -4.73
C CYS A 750 34.35 11.50 -4.05
N SER A 751 35.46 12.04 -3.54
CA SER A 751 36.52 11.32 -2.83
C SER A 751 37.18 12.11 -1.69
N ASN A 752 36.56 13.21 -1.25
CA ASN A 752 37.03 14.07 -0.16
C ASN A 752 38.47 14.61 -0.36
N ASP A 753 38.78 15.06 -1.58
CA ASP A 753 40.08 15.65 -1.95
C ASP A 753 40.06 17.20 -1.93
N GLY A 754 39.04 17.79 -1.31
CA GLY A 754 38.93 19.24 -1.12
C GLY A 754 39.95 19.79 -0.12
N SER A 755 40.12 21.11 -0.12
CA SER A 755 41.00 21.80 0.84
C SER A 755 40.49 23.19 1.19
N ALA A 756 40.90 23.70 2.36
CA ALA A 756 40.55 25.02 2.86
C ALA A 756 41.78 25.69 3.48
N THR A 757 42.01 26.98 3.21
CA THR A 757 43.18 27.74 3.67
C THR A 757 42.78 29.13 4.14
N VAL A 758 43.33 29.58 5.27
CA VAL A 758 43.17 30.94 5.81
C VAL A 758 44.53 31.67 5.81
N ASN A 759 44.53 32.99 5.58
CA ASN A 759 45.74 33.81 5.59
C ASN A 759 45.61 34.94 6.64
N PRO A 760 45.79 34.63 7.94
CA PRO A 760 45.56 35.60 9.00
C PRO A 760 46.55 36.77 8.98
N SER A 761 46.05 37.97 9.27
CA SER A 761 46.85 39.18 9.45
C SER A 761 46.36 40.01 10.66
N GLY A 762 47.20 40.88 11.21
CA GLY A 762 46.92 41.52 12.50
C GLY A 762 47.17 40.58 13.70
N GLY A 763 46.79 41.00 14.90
CA GLY A 763 47.18 40.35 16.16
C GLY A 763 48.70 40.34 16.42
N SER A 764 49.10 39.57 17.43
CA SER A 764 50.49 39.34 17.81
C SER A 764 51.11 38.19 17.02
N SER A 765 52.29 38.40 16.45
CA SER A 765 52.84 37.49 15.44
C SER A 765 53.24 36.11 16.00
N GLY A 766 52.43 35.08 15.72
CA GLY A 766 52.78 33.69 16.03
C GLY A 766 51.59 32.73 16.05
N TYR A 767 50.76 32.74 15.00
CA TYR A 767 49.47 32.05 15.02
C TYR A 767 49.55 30.52 15.12
N THR A 768 48.55 29.96 15.78
CA THR A 768 48.14 28.55 15.75
C THR A 768 46.73 28.43 15.16
N TYR A 769 46.39 27.24 14.68
CA TYR A 769 45.14 26.96 13.98
C TYR A 769 44.45 25.76 14.64
N LEU A 770 43.12 25.74 14.59
CA LEU A 770 42.30 24.56 14.89
C LEU A 770 41.10 24.55 13.93
N TRP A 771 41.05 23.58 13.02
CA TRP A 771 39.91 23.33 12.14
C TRP A 771 38.89 22.42 12.82
N ASN A 772 37.60 22.63 12.53
CA ASN A 772 36.50 21.77 12.99
C ASN A 772 36.33 20.48 12.15
N ASP A 773 37.35 20.07 11.40
CA ASP A 773 37.33 18.84 10.61
C ASP A 773 37.55 17.59 11.48
N GLN A 774 37.26 16.40 10.94
CA GLN A 774 37.36 15.14 11.69
C GLN A 774 38.78 14.85 12.22
N GLN A 775 39.83 15.46 11.66
CA GLN A 775 41.22 15.26 12.06
C GLN A 775 41.75 16.36 13.00
N GLU A 776 40.91 17.34 13.39
CA GLU A 776 41.27 18.49 14.23
C GLU A 776 42.56 19.18 13.73
N GLN A 777 42.64 19.49 12.43
CA GLN A 777 43.88 19.93 11.80
C GLN A 777 44.39 21.24 12.42
N THR A 778 45.72 21.37 12.56
CA THR A 778 46.37 22.52 13.23
C THR A 778 47.31 23.31 12.31
N SER A 779 47.14 23.17 10.99
CA SER A 779 47.91 23.86 9.95
C SER A 779 47.10 24.99 9.30
N GLN A 780 47.80 25.94 8.67
CA GLN A 780 47.19 27.07 7.96
C GLN A 780 46.25 26.64 6.80
N THR A 781 46.54 25.47 6.22
CA THR A 781 45.67 24.75 5.28
C THR A 781 45.21 23.47 5.95
N ALA A 782 43.93 23.13 5.81
CA ALA A 782 43.39 21.80 6.01
C ALA A 782 43.16 21.12 4.66
N SER A 783 43.52 19.83 4.55
CA SER A 783 43.36 19.02 3.34
C SER A 783 42.51 17.78 3.59
N ASP A 784 42.22 17.06 2.51
CA ASP A 784 41.46 15.80 2.51
C ASP A 784 40.04 16.01 3.07
N LEU A 785 39.44 17.14 2.67
CA LEU A 785 38.14 17.61 3.11
C LEU A 785 37.01 17.13 2.19
N ALA A 786 35.87 16.80 2.78
CA ALA A 786 34.63 16.55 2.07
C ALA A 786 34.00 17.87 1.59
N SER A 787 32.93 17.78 0.80
CA SER A 787 32.08 18.94 0.54
C SER A 787 31.37 19.39 1.83
N GLY A 788 31.52 20.65 2.23
CA GLY A 788 30.91 21.21 3.43
C GLY A 788 31.58 22.50 3.93
N THR A 789 31.02 23.07 5.00
CA THR A 789 31.50 24.31 5.61
C THR A 789 32.42 24.02 6.79
N TYR A 790 33.68 24.47 6.69
CA TYR A 790 34.70 24.28 7.70
C TYR A 790 35.02 25.58 8.42
N THR A 791 34.97 25.55 9.75
CA THR A 791 35.36 26.65 10.64
C THR A 791 36.80 26.45 11.09
N VAL A 792 37.63 27.49 10.98
CA VAL A 792 38.95 27.54 11.62
C VAL A 792 38.95 28.58 12.72
N ILE A 793 39.47 28.20 13.89
CA ILE A 793 39.85 29.14 14.95
C ILE A 793 41.35 29.42 14.78
N VAL A 794 41.71 30.69 14.62
CA VAL A 794 43.09 31.17 14.62
C VAL A 794 43.35 31.81 15.97
N THR A 795 44.37 31.35 16.69
CA THR A 795 44.83 31.93 17.96
C THR A 795 46.22 32.50 17.78
N ASP A 796 46.45 33.74 18.23
CA ASP A 796 47.75 34.42 18.11
C ASP A 796 48.75 34.05 19.23
N SER A 797 49.87 34.76 19.32
CA SER A 797 50.93 34.44 20.30
C SER A 797 50.68 34.93 21.72
N GLU A 798 49.77 35.89 21.95
CA GLU A 798 49.38 36.34 23.29
C GLU A 798 48.07 35.68 23.76
N GLY A 799 47.32 35.05 22.85
CA GLY A 799 46.13 34.24 23.12
C GLY A 799 44.85 34.80 22.52
N CYS A 800 44.93 35.88 21.74
CA CYS A 800 43.79 36.49 21.07
C CYS A 800 43.25 35.55 19.99
N GLN A 801 41.93 35.47 19.81
CA GLN A 801 41.28 34.54 18.88
C GLN A 801 40.40 35.24 17.86
N ALA A 802 40.40 34.71 16.63
CA ALA A 802 39.40 35.01 15.60
C ALA A 802 39.03 33.71 14.86
N SER A 803 37.84 33.66 14.27
CA SER A 803 37.37 32.50 13.51
C SER A 803 36.76 32.89 12.19
N THR A 804 36.87 32.02 11.19
CA THR A 804 36.24 32.18 9.87
C THR A 804 35.70 30.85 9.36
N THR A 805 34.69 30.92 8.51
CA THR A 805 34.10 29.77 7.81
C THR A 805 34.52 29.75 6.35
N ILE A 806 34.87 28.57 5.84
CA ILE A 806 35.21 28.35 4.43
C ILE A 806 34.34 27.22 3.90
N GLU A 807 33.63 27.47 2.81
CA GLU A 807 32.92 26.43 2.06
C GLU A 807 33.89 25.69 1.14
N VAL A 808 33.92 24.37 1.28
CA VAL A 808 34.49 23.43 0.30
C VAL A 808 33.32 22.93 -0.53
N ILE A 809 33.15 23.46 -1.74
CA ILE A 809 32.04 23.11 -2.62
C ILE A 809 32.24 21.68 -3.15
N GLY A 810 31.17 20.89 -3.23
CA GLY A 810 31.21 19.58 -3.90
C GLY A 810 30.95 19.73 -5.40
N SER A 811 31.69 19.00 -6.24
CA SER A 811 31.31 18.90 -7.66
C SER A 811 29.92 18.26 -7.77
N GLY A 812 28.95 19.02 -8.29
CA GLY A 812 27.51 18.80 -8.04
C GLY A 812 26.95 17.42 -8.40
N THR A 813 25.83 17.06 -7.77
CA THR A 813 25.18 15.74 -7.90
C THR A 813 24.75 15.42 -9.32
N ILE A 814 24.78 14.11 -9.66
CA ILE A 814 24.22 13.58 -10.90
C ILE A 814 22.76 13.20 -10.64
N GLU A 815 21.84 14.09 -10.98
CA GLU A 815 20.41 13.81 -10.92
C GLU A 815 20.00 12.92 -12.11
N LEU A 816 19.43 11.75 -11.82
CA LEU A 816 18.99 10.80 -12.84
C LEU A 816 17.48 10.88 -13.02
N SER A 817 17.01 11.48 -14.12
CA SER A 817 15.59 11.51 -14.47
C SER A 817 15.17 10.31 -15.35
N ASN A 818 13.88 9.95 -15.31
CA ASN A 818 13.32 8.88 -16.14
C ASN A 818 13.26 9.33 -17.61
N GLY A 819 13.84 8.52 -18.51
CA GLY A 819 13.48 8.54 -19.92
C GLY A 819 12.32 7.59 -20.23
N SER A 820 12.14 7.25 -21.51
CA SER A 820 11.18 6.23 -21.92
C SER A 820 11.59 4.82 -21.47
N LYS A 821 10.59 3.98 -21.19
CA LYS A 821 10.74 2.53 -21.04
C LYS A 821 9.73 1.78 -21.90
N THR A 822 10.05 0.55 -22.27
CA THR A 822 9.12 -0.41 -22.88
C THR A 822 9.18 -1.72 -22.11
N HIS A 823 8.01 -2.27 -21.78
CA HIS A 823 7.86 -3.57 -21.13
C HIS A 823 8.16 -4.72 -22.10
N VAL A 824 8.34 -5.94 -21.59
CA VAL A 824 8.45 -7.13 -22.45
C VAL A 824 7.05 -7.58 -22.90
N THR A 825 6.96 -8.25 -24.07
CA THR A 825 5.67 -8.63 -24.65
C THR A 825 5.12 -9.98 -24.19
N CYS A 826 6.00 -10.87 -23.72
CA CYS A 826 5.65 -12.20 -23.22
C CYS A 826 6.42 -12.49 -21.92
N TYR A 827 5.87 -13.36 -21.07
CA TYR A 827 6.56 -13.91 -19.91
C TYR A 827 7.92 -14.51 -20.33
N GLY A 828 8.98 -14.19 -19.59
CA GLY A 828 10.35 -14.66 -19.87
C GLY A 828 10.99 -14.10 -21.14
N ALA A 829 10.35 -13.19 -21.87
CA ALA A 829 10.95 -12.55 -23.04
C ALA A 829 12.05 -11.55 -22.66
N SER A 830 12.83 -11.11 -23.65
CA SER A 830 13.91 -10.11 -23.46
C SER A 830 13.91 -9.08 -24.58
N ASN A 831 12.78 -8.37 -24.74
CA ASN A 831 12.56 -7.31 -25.73
C ASN A 831 12.20 -5.94 -25.12
N GLY A 832 12.33 -5.80 -23.80
CA GLY A 832 12.12 -4.54 -23.09
C GLY A 832 13.26 -3.53 -23.33
N SER A 833 13.03 -2.28 -22.91
CA SER A 833 14.04 -1.22 -22.97
C SER A 833 13.82 -0.16 -21.88
N ALA A 834 14.89 0.55 -21.51
CA ALA A 834 14.85 1.67 -20.58
C ALA A 834 15.86 2.74 -20.99
N THR A 835 15.53 4.00 -20.78
CA THR A 835 16.40 5.15 -21.00
C THR A 835 16.54 5.97 -19.74
N VAL A 836 17.78 6.33 -19.37
CA VAL A 836 18.08 7.26 -18.27
C VAL A 836 18.55 8.60 -18.83
N ASN A 837 18.07 9.68 -18.22
CA ASN A 837 18.36 11.06 -18.61
C ASN A 837 19.10 11.76 -17.46
N PRO A 838 20.46 11.75 -17.44
CA PRO A 838 21.24 12.43 -16.40
C PRO A 838 21.28 13.95 -16.58
N SER A 839 21.40 14.66 -15.47
CA SER A 839 21.59 16.12 -15.40
C SER A 839 22.33 16.49 -14.12
N GLY A 840 23.29 17.43 -14.18
CA GLY A 840 24.21 17.68 -13.06
C GLY A 840 25.40 16.72 -13.07
N GLY A 841 26.44 17.04 -12.31
CA GLY A 841 27.79 16.48 -12.49
C GLY A 841 28.55 17.06 -13.70
N ALA A 842 29.74 16.53 -13.96
CA ALA A 842 30.64 17.00 -15.02
C ALA A 842 30.51 16.16 -16.32
N GLU A 843 30.11 16.79 -17.43
CA GLU A 843 30.08 16.11 -18.74
C GLU A 843 31.49 15.74 -19.24
N PRO A 844 31.67 14.60 -19.97
CA PRO A 844 30.63 13.68 -20.43
C PRO A 844 30.33 12.52 -19.45
N TYR A 845 29.06 12.11 -19.39
CA TYR A 845 28.64 10.91 -18.66
C TYR A 845 29.01 9.61 -19.38
N SER A 846 29.29 8.59 -18.59
CA SER A 846 29.39 7.19 -18.99
C SER A 846 28.36 6.35 -18.25
N TYR A 847 27.97 5.20 -18.82
CA TYR A 847 26.87 4.37 -18.33
C TYR A 847 27.36 2.93 -18.15
N LEU A 848 26.84 2.26 -17.13
CA LEU A 848 26.99 0.83 -16.88
C LEU A 848 25.65 0.26 -16.43
N TRP A 849 24.98 -0.45 -17.33
CA TRP A 849 23.82 -1.28 -17.00
C TRP A 849 24.27 -2.63 -16.44
N ASP A 850 23.43 -3.24 -15.61
CA ASP A 850 23.58 -4.58 -15.06
C ASP A 850 23.88 -5.67 -16.12
N ASN A 851 23.27 -5.56 -17.30
CA ASN A 851 23.50 -6.43 -18.46
C ASN A 851 24.76 -6.08 -19.27
N GLY A 852 25.56 -5.11 -18.82
CA GLY A 852 26.83 -4.70 -19.44
C GLY A 852 26.70 -3.67 -20.57
N GLN A 853 25.52 -3.13 -20.85
CA GLN A 853 25.36 -2.03 -21.81
C GLN A 853 25.91 -0.70 -21.27
N SER A 854 26.36 0.18 -22.17
CA SER A 854 27.09 1.41 -21.83
C SER A 854 26.56 2.68 -22.51
N THR A 855 25.26 2.69 -22.82
CA THR A 855 24.53 3.79 -23.44
C THR A 855 23.39 4.28 -22.54
N ALA A 856 22.94 5.52 -22.74
CA ALA A 856 21.82 6.11 -21.99
C ALA A 856 20.52 5.29 -22.11
N THR A 857 20.30 4.64 -23.26
CA THR A 857 19.29 3.60 -23.45
C THR A 857 19.93 2.21 -23.37
N ALA A 858 19.32 1.30 -22.62
CA ALA A 858 19.54 -0.15 -22.75
C ALA A 858 18.33 -0.81 -23.42
N THR A 859 18.59 -1.85 -24.21
CA THR A 859 17.59 -2.65 -24.94
C THR A 859 17.76 -4.14 -24.68
N SER A 860 16.80 -4.95 -25.11
CA SER A 860 16.75 -6.39 -24.82
C SER A 860 16.78 -6.70 -23.31
N LEU A 861 16.07 -5.87 -22.55
CA LEU A 861 15.80 -6.09 -21.13
C LEU A 861 14.75 -7.20 -20.96
N SER A 862 14.89 -7.99 -19.90
CA SER A 862 13.90 -9.00 -19.48
C SER A 862 12.82 -8.37 -18.60
N GLY A 863 11.87 -9.17 -18.10
CA GLY A 863 11.14 -8.78 -16.89
C GLY A 863 12.08 -8.56 -15.71
N GLY A 864 11.66 -7.71 -14.76
CA GLY A 864 12.35 -7.44 -13.50
C GLY A 864 12.98 -6.05 -13.39
N THR A 865 13.86 -5.91 -12.39
CA THR A 865 14.51 -4.64 -12.03
C THR A 865 15.90 -4.54 -12.63
N HIS A 866 16.09 -3.63 -13.58
CA HIS A 866 17.39 -3.35 -14.19
C HIS A 866 18.06 -2.12 -13.56
N LEU A 867 19.32 -2.27 -13.15
CA LEU A 867 20.12 -1.18 -12.58
C LEU A 867 20.98 -0.53 -13.67
N VAL A 868 20.95 0.80 -13.76
CA VAL A 868 22.00 1.60 -14.42
C VAL A 868 22.79 2.37 -13.38
N THR A 869 24.11 2.37 -13.52
CA THR A 869 25.00 3.33 -12.86
C THR A 869 25.53 4.30 -13.92
N VAL A 870 25.43 5.59 -13.63
CA VAL A 870 25.93 6.68 -14.46
C VAL A 870 27.11 7.31 -13.73
N ILE A 871 28.23 7.47 -14.43
CA ILE A 871 29.48 8.01 -13.88
C ILE A 871 29.89 9.22 -14.71
N ASP A 872 30.14 10.35 -14.06
CA ASP A 872 30.54 11.60 -14.72
C ASP A 872 32.05 11.68 -15.01
N ALA A 873 32.51 12.81 -15.56
CA ALA A 873 33.92 13.02 -15.88
C ALA A 873 34.83 13.17 -14.64
N ASN A 874 34.28 13.47 -13.47
CA ASN A 874 35.01 13.57 -12.20
C ASN A 874 35.03 12.24 -11.43
N GLY A 875 34.28 11.22 -11.88
CA GLY A 875 34.17 9.91 -11.23
C GLY A 875 33.07 9.82 -10.18
N CYS A 876 32.25 10.86 -10.01
CA CYS A 876 31.03 10.81 -9.21
C CYS A 876 30.04 9.83 -9.85
N GLN A 877 29.24 9.15 -9.02
CA GLN A 877 28.31 8.10 -9.47
C GLN A 877 26.92 8.33 -8.93
N ALA A 878 25.92 8.14 -9.79
CA ALA A 878 24.53 7.93 -9.38
C ALA A 878 24.01 6.65 -10.02
N SER A 879 23.13 5.93 -9.31
CA SER A 879 22.52 4.70 -9.83
C SER A 879 21.00 4.80 -9.77
N ARG A 880 20.32 4.26 -10.78
CA ARG A 880 18.85 4.24 -10.87
C ARG A 880 18.35 2.87 -11.32
N THR A 881 17.29 2.40 -10.68
CA THR A 881 16.57 1.20 -11.06
C THR A 881 15.44 1.50 -12.03
N PHE A 882 15.25 0.64 -13.02
CA PHE A 882 14.14 0.63 -13.95
C PHE A 882 13.41 -0.71 -13.84
N PHE A 883 12.16 -0.70 -13.37
CA PHE A 883 11.32 -1.88 -13.39
C PHE A 883 10.69 -2.06 -14.77
N ILE A 884 11.03 -3.16 -15.42
CA ILE A 884 10.45 -3.66 -16.67
C ILE A 884 9.44 -4.74 -16.29
N GLN A 885 8.16 -4.43 -16.46
CA GLN A 885 7.09 -5.39 -16.27
C GLN A 885 7.13 -6.47 -17.36
N GLU A 886 6.76 -7.69 -16.99
CA GLU A 886 6.37 -8.77 -17.89
C GLU A 886 4.92 -9.19 -17.60
N PRO A 887 4.18 -9.74 -18.57
CA PRO A 887 2.87 -10.33 -18.32
C PRO A 887 3.02 -11.68 -17.60
N ASP A 888 1.96 -12.12 -16.93
CA ASP A 888 1.90 -13.45 -16.30
C ASP A 888 2.03 -14.58 -17.33
N GLU A 889 2.54 -15.74 -16.89
CA GLU A 889 2.74 -16.91 -17.76
C GLU A 889 1.40 -17.40 -18.35
N LEU A 890 1.34 -17.52 -19.69
CA LEU A 890 0.15 -18.03 -20.38
C LEU A 890 0.04 -19.55 -20.18
N LEU A 891 -0.98 -19.97 -19.43
CA LEU A 891 -1.23 -21.36 -19.04
C LEU A 891 -2.65 -21.80 -19.42
N VAL A 892 -2.82 -23.11 -19.60
CA VAL A 892 -4.12 -23.76 -19.88
C VAL A 892 -4.38 -24.81 -18.81
N GLU A 893 -5.30 -24.53 -17.88
CA GLU A 893 -5.68 -25.48 -16.84
C GLU A 893 -6.89 -26.33 -17.28
N VAL A 894 -6.80 -27.65 -17.14
CA VAL A 894 -7.83 -28.60 -17.61
C VAL A 894 -8.77 -28.95 -16.46
N LEU A 895 -9.82 -28.15 -16.31
CA LEU A 895 -10.82 -28.26 -15.24
C LEU A 895 -11.54 -29.61 -15.22
N SER A 896 -11.87 -30.19 -16.39
CA SER A 896 -12.44 -31.54 -16.48
C SER A 896 -12.38 -32.13 -17.89
N VAL A 897 -12.40 -33.46 -17.95
CA VAL A 897 -12.58 -34.23 -19.19
C VAL A 897 -13.73 -35.22 -18.95
N THR A 898 -14.67 -35.29 -19.89
CA THR A 898 -15.74 -36.29 -19.91
C THR A 898 -15.42 -37.32 -21.00
N GLU A 899 -15.41 -38.59 -20.62
CA GLU A 899 -15.15 -39.74 -21.52
C GLU A 899 -16.27 -39.95 -22.55
N GLU A 900 -15.98 -40.64 -23.66
CA GLU A 900 -17.05 -41.19 -24.51
C GLU A 900 -17.83 -42.25 -23.74
N SER A 901 -19.16 -42.12 -23.68
CA SER A 901 -20.02 -43.02 -22.89
C SER A 901 -20.00 -44.46 -23.39
N CYS A 902 -19.84 -44.66 -24.70
CA CYS A 902 -19.47 -45.93 -25.32
C CYS A 902 -18.47 -45.67 -26.47
N PRO A 903 -17.65 -46.64 -26.91
CA PRO A 903 -16.69 -46.41 -27.98
C PRO A 903 -17.33 -45.89 -29.28
N GLY A 904 -16.94 -44.68 -29.70
CA GLY A 904 -17.44 -44.03 -30.92
C GLY A 904 -18.84 -43.39 -30.80
N THR A 905 -19.26 -42.94 -29.62
CA THR A 905 -20.49 -42.14 -29.45
C THR A 905 -20.32 -40.64 -29.72
N GLU A 906 -19.10 -40.15 -29.93
CA GLU A 906 -18.74 -38.76 -30.22
C GLU A 906 -19.37 -37.76 -29.21
N ASN A 907 -19.40 -38.13 -27.92
CA ASN A 907 -20.13 -37.41 -26.87
C ASN A 907 -19.31 -37.07 -25.63
N GLY A 908 -17.99 -37.27 -25.65
CA GLY A 908 -17.09 -36.75 -24.63
C GLY A 908 -17.00 -35.21 -24.66
N SER A 909 -16.30 -34.63 -23.70
CA SER A 909 -16.07 -33.17 -23.67
C SER A 909 -14.79 -32.80 -22.94
N ILE A 910 -14.28 -31.60 -23.21
CA ILE A 910 -13.16 -31.01 -22.49
C ILE A 910 -13.61 -29.64 -21.95
N SER A 911 -13.29 -29.38 -20.69
CA SER A 911 -13.41 -28.06 -20.07
C SER A 911 -12.06 -27.62 -19.55
N ALA A 912 -11.66 -26.41 -19.90
CA ALA A 912 -10.41 -25.76 -19.52
C ALA A 912 -10.62 -24.26 -19.25
N GLU A 913 -9.65 -23.64 -18.61
CA GLU A 913 -9.54 -22.19 -18.45
C GLU A 913 -8.12 -21.69 -18.83
N ILE A 914 -8.01 -20.38 -19.09
CA ILE A 914 -6.75 -19.71 -19.40
C ILE A 914 -6.34 -18.87 -18.19
N LEU A 915 -5.10 -19.04 -17.76
CA LEU A 915 -4.47 -18.21 -16.73
C LEU A 915 -3.30 -17.44 -17.38
N GLY A 916 -3.09 -16.20 -16.95
CA GLY A 916 -2.04 -15.31 -17.47
C GLY A 916 -2.16 -14.96 -18.96
N GLY A 917 -1.08 -14.40 -19.53
CA GLY A 917 -1.04 -13.87 -20.89
C GLY A 917 -1.92 -12.64 -21.14
N THR A 918 -2.04 -12.26 -22.42
CA THR A 918 -2.68 -11.01 -22.87
C THR A 918 -3.95 -11.27 -23.69
N SER A 919 -5.12 -11.10 -23.07
CA SER A 919 -6.42 -11.16 -23.77
C SER A 919 -6.53 -10.09 -24.88
N PRO A 920 -7.12 -10.39 -26.06
CA PRO A 920 -7.85 -11.62 -26.44
C PRO A 920 -6.97 -12.83 -26.77
N TYR A 921 -7.44 -14.01 -26.38
CA TYR A 921 -6.86 -15.30 -26.75
C TYR A 921 -7.47 -15.87 -28.03
N SER A 922 -6.68 -16.67 -28.75
CA SER A 922 -7.09 -17.49 -29.88
C SER A 922 -6.80 -18.97 -29.60
N PHE A 923 -7.70 -19.86 -30.06
CA PHE A 923 -7.67 -21.29 -29.73
C PHE A 923 -7.62 -22.14 -31.00
N ASN A 924 -6.66 -23.05 -31.09
CA ASN A 924 -6.50 -23.97 -32.21
C ASN A 924 -6.31 -25.41 -31.72
N TRP A 925 -7.26 -26.29 -32.06
CA TRP A 925 -7.19 -27.71 -31.73
C TRP A 925 -6.61 -28.54 -32.87
N ASN A 926 -5.83 -29.57 -32.54
CA ASN A 926 -5.38 -30.57 -33.51
C ASN A 926 -6.52 -31.48 -34.02
N GLY A 927 -7.66 -31.52 -33.32
CA GLY A 927 -8.84 -32.36 -33.62
C GLY A 927 -9.76 -31.75 -34.69
N ALA A 928 -10.03 -32.50 -35.75
CA ALA A 928 -10.88 -32.05 -36.85
C ALA A 928 -12.36 -31.88 -36.42
N GLY A 929 -12.81 -30.62 -36.32
CA GLY A 929 -14.20 -30.26 -36.03
C GLY A 929 -14.44 -29.56 -34.69
N LEU A 930 -13.45 -29.55 -33.79
CA LEU A 930 -13.58 -29.00 -32.42
C LEU A 930 -13.73 -27.46 -32.37
N GLY A 931 -13.39 -26.76 -33.46
CA GLY A 931 -13.58 -25.32 -33.61
C GLY A 931 -12.52 -24.46 -32.93
N GLN A 932 -12.84 -23.18 -32.72
CA GLN A 932 -12.01 -22.19 -32.00
C GLN A 932 -12.68 -21.84 -30.65
N THR A 933 -13.00 -22.86 -29.86
CA THR A 933 -13.53 -22.72 -28.50
C THR A 933 -12.56 -23.34 -27.51
N LEU A 934 -12.45 -22.76 -26.31
CA LEU A 934 -11.68 -23.33 -25.21
C LEU A 934 -12.31 -24.63 -24.69
N ASN A 935 -13.64 -24.75 -24.75
CA ASN A 935 -14.42 -25.83 -24.14
C ASN A 935 -15.20 -26.62 -25.21
N PRO A 936 -14.54 -27.51 -25.98
CA PRO A 936 -15.19 -28.30 -27.02
C PRO A 936 -16.10 -29.39 -26.42
N GLN A 937 -17.18 -29.68 -27.15
CA GLN A 937 -18.23 -30.64 -26.81
C GLN A 937 -18.44 -31.58 -27.99
N GLY A 938 -18.77 -32.85 -27.73
CA GLY A 938 -18.84 -33.87 -28.78
C GLY A 938 -17.45 -34.34 -29.22
N VAL A 939 -16.56 -34.52 -28.23
CA VAL A 939 -15.17 -34.94 -28.43
C VAL A 939 -15.12 -36.48 -28.42
N SER A 940 -14.44 -37.08 -29.38
CA SER A 940 -14.22 -38.54 -29.44
C SER A 940 -13.14 -38.98 -28.44
N ALA A 941 -12.99 -40.28 -28.20
CA ALA A 941 -11.83 -40.77 -27.47
C ALA A 941 -10.55 -40.63 -28.30
N GLY A 942 -9.49 -40.05 -27.71
CA GLY A 942 -8.24 -39.74 -28.41
C GLY A 942 -7.30 -38.80 -27.66
N GLU A 943 -6.15 -38.52 -28.27
CA GLU A 943 -5.18 -37.52 -27.79
C GLU A 943 -5.39 -36.20 -28.53
N TYR A 944 -5.58 -35.12 -27.78
CA TYR A 944 -5.84 -33.77 -28.28
C TYR A 944 -4.80 -32.78 -27.77
N THR A 945 -4.50 -31.78 -28.58
CA THR A 945 -3.66 -30.64 -28.23
C THR A 945 -4.44 -29.38 -28.52
N ILE A 946 -4.54 -28.48 -27.54
CA ILE A 946 -4.96 -27.10 -27.74
C ILE A 946 -3.71 -26.22 -27.76
N SER A 947 -3.50 -25.54 -28.89
CA SER A 947 -2.59 -24.40 -28.98
C SER A 947 -3.39 -23.15 -28.63
N VAL A 948 -2.90 -22.37 -27.67
CA VAL A 948 -3.48 -21.08 -27.28
C VAL A 948 -2.46 -19.99 -27.59
N THR A 949 -2.91 -18.90 -28.22
CA THR A 949 -2.05 -17.76 -28.55
C THR A 949 -2.74 -16.45 -28.16
N ASP A 950 -2.01 -15.59 -27.45
CA ASP A 950 -2.49 -14.30 -26.92
C ASP A 950 -2.34 -13.14 -27.93
N ASP A 951 -2.82 -11.94 -27.58
CA ASP A 951 -2.77 -10.74 -28.45
C ASP A 951 -1.34 -10.26 -28.74
N ASN A 952 -0.40 -10.54 -27.83
CA ASN A 952 1.03 -10.29 -28.02
C ASN A 952 1.73 -11.36 -28.89
N ASN A 953 1.01 -12.40 -29.32
CA ASN A 953 1.50 -13.57 -30.07
C ASN A 953 2.41 -14.50 -29.24
N CYS A 954 2.18 -14.57 -27.93
CA CYS A 954 2.78 -15.56 -27.04
C CYS A 954 1.95 -16.86 -27.11
N ASP A 955 2.60 -18.01 -27.30
CA ASP A 955 1.92 -19.31 -27.53
C ASP A 955 2.24 -20.38 -26.46
N VAL A 956 1.23 -21.23 -26.18
CA VAL A 956 1.34 -22.41 -25.30
C VAL A 956 0.54 -23.59 -25.89
N ASP A 957 1.09 -24.80 -25.81
CA ASP A 957 0.44 -26.06 -26.19
C ASP A 957 0.11 -26.88 -24.95
N GLN A 958 -1.15 -27.31 -24.79
CA GLN A 958 -1.58 -28.22 -23.73
C GLN A 958 -2.17 -29.52 -24.30
N ASN A 959 -1.66 -30.66 -23.80
CA ASN A 959 -2.07 -32.00 -24.23
C ASN A 959 -3.11 -32.61 -23.28
N ILE A 960 -4.15 -33.22 -23.86
CA ILE A 960 -5.33 -33.72 -23.16
C ILE A 960 -5.74 -35.06 -23.76
N VAL A 961 -6.08 -36.05 -22.93
CA VAL A 961 -6.50 -37.38 -23.38
C VAL A 961 -7.96 -37.60 -22.98
N VAL A 962 -8.79 -37.98 -23.95
CA VAL A 962 -10.19 -38.38 -23.74
C VAL A 962 -10.27 -39.91 -23.84
N SER A 963 -10.72 -40.56 -22.77
CA SER A 963 -10.90 -42.02 -22.72
C SER A 963 -12.24 -42.47 -23.34
N ASN A 964 -12.35 -43.77 -23.59
CA ASN A 964 -13.63 -44.46 -23.69
C ASN A 964 -13.99 -44.97 -22.29
N GLY A 965 -15.27 -44.96 -21.91
CA GLY A 965 -15.72 -45.68 -20.71
C GLY A 965 -15.47 -47.19 -20.79
N ASP A 966 -15.39 -47.85 -19.62
CA ASP A 966 -15.10 -49.29 -19.51
C ASP A 966 -16.06 -50.16 -20.35
N PRO A 967 -15.56 -51.08 -21.19
CA PRO A 967 -16.41 -51.96 -21.99
C PRO A 967 -17.07 -53.06 -21.15
N VAL A 968 -18.29 -53.47 -21.52
CA VAL A 968 -18.98 -54.61 -20.91
C VAL A 968 -18.28 -55.92 -21.28
N GLU A 969 -17.65 -56.57 -20.31
CA GLU A 969 -17.09 -57.92 -20.42
C GLU A 969 -18.13 -58.98 -20.05
N ILE A 970 -18.15 -60.08 -20.81
CA ILE A 970 -19.04 -61.23 -20.57
C ILE A 970 -18.20 -62.48 -20.30
N ALA A 971 -18.21 -62.96 -19.06
CA ALA A 971 -17.64 -64.25 -18.69
C ALA A 971 -18.75 -65.29 -18.49
N LEU A 972 -18.63 -66.43 -19.17
CA LEU A 972 -19.59 -67.53 -19.15
C LEU A 972 -18.95 -68.80 -18.56
N THR A 973 -19.73 -69.57 -17.79
CA THR A 973 -19.45 -70.99 -17.53
C THR A 973 -20.62 -71.82 -18.05
N VAL A 974 -20.34 -72.72 -18.98
CA VAL A 974 -21.34 -73.57 -19.65
C VAL A 974 -21.28 -74.98 -19.08
N VAL A 975 -22.45 -75.59 -18.88
CA VAL A 975 -22.61 -77.01 -18.56
C VAL A 975 -23.34 -77.67 -19.73
N ASN A 976 -22.65 -78.59 -20.40
CA ASN A 976 -23.18 -79.40 -21.49
C ASN A 976 -24.27 -80.36 -21.00
N GLU A 977 -25.04 -80.92 -21.93
CA GLU A 977 -26.03 -81.97 -21.62
C GLU A 977 -25.37 -83.25 -21.10
N THR A 978 -26.04 -83.96 -20.18
CA THR A 978 -25.50 -85.22 -19.63
C THR A 978 -25.76 -86.44 -20.50
N CYS A 979 -26.82 -86.41 -21.31
CA CYS A 979 -27.20 -87.44 -22.28
C CYS A 979 -27.67 -86.79 -23.58
N ASN A 980 -27.63 -87.53 -24.69
CA ASN A 980 -28.26 -87.10 -25.94
C ASN A 980 -29.77 -86.85 -25.74
N GLU A 981 -30.30 -85.78 -26.34
CA GLU A 981 -31.70 -85.30 -26.22
C GLU A 981 -32.21 -85.08 -24.77
N SER A 982 -31.33 -84.82 -23.80
CA SER A 982 -31.70 -84.66 -22.38
C SER A 982 -32.25 -83.29 -22.00
N ASN A 983 -31.88 -82.24 -22.75
CA ASN A 983 -32.25 -80.84 -22.56
C ASN A 983 -31.89 -80.28 -21.17
N ASN A 984 -30.83 -80.78 -20.53
CA ASN A 984 -30.48 -80.44 -19.15
C ASN A 984 -29.23 -79.55 -18.99
N GLY A 985 -28.70 -78.99 -20.09
CA GLY A 985 -27.58 -78.05 -20.06
C GLY A 985 -27.91 -76.75 -19.33
N SER A 986 -26.88 -75.96 -19.01
CA SER A 986 -27.06 -74.66 -18.36
C SER A 986 -25.90 -73.69 -18.61
N VAL A 987 -26.09 -72.42 -18.27
CA VAL A 987 -25.03 -71.41 -18.27
C VAL A 987 -25.15 -70.49 -17.07
N SER A 988 -24.01 -70.10 -16.50
CA SER A 988 -23.91 -69.01 -15.54
C SER A 988 -23.09 -67.85 -16.10
N VAL A 989 -23.60 -66.64 -15.95
CA VAL A 989 -23.03 -65.39 -16.46
C VAL A 989 -22.46 -64.56 -15.31
N SER A 990 -21.29 -63.99 -15.53
CA SER A 990 -20.69 -62.93 -14.71
C SER A 990 -20.22 -61.79 -15.61
N LEU A 991 -20.41 -60.55 -15.17
CA LEU A 991 -20.17 -59.33 -15.94
C LEU A 991 -19.22 -58.39 -15.18
N SER A 992 -18.35 -57.71 -15.92
CA SER A 992 -17.42 -56.66 -15.48
C SER A 992 -17.40 -55.52 -16.50
N GLY A 993 -17.07 -54.29 -16.06
CA GLY A 993 -17.10 -53.09 -16.92
C GLY A 993 -18.50 -52.65 -17.37
N GLY A 994 -18.58 -51.47 -17.98
CA GLY A 994 -19.84 -50.79 -18.30
C GLY A 994 -20.57 -50.21 -17.08
N THR A 995 -21.72 -49.59 -17.34
CA THR A 995 -22.53 -48.84 -16.36
C THR A 995 -23.80 -49.61 -15.97
N PRO A 996 -23.90 -50.21 -14.77
CA PRO A 996 -25.10 -50.90 -14.32
C PRO A 996 -26.31 -49.94 -14.17
N PRO A 997 -27.55 -50.41 -14.38
CA PRO A 997 -27.98 -51.80 -14.59
C PRO A 997 -27.79 -52.35 -16.01
N TYR A 998 -27.59 -53.67 -16.11
CA TYR A 998 -27.51 -54.38 -17.39
C TYR A 998 -28.85 -55.00 -17.82
N SER A 999 -29.02 -55.17 -19.12
CA SER A 999 -30.12 -55.87 -19.80
C SER A 999 -29.61 -57.04 -20.64
N TYR A 1000 -30.43 -58.06 -20.89
CA TYR A 1000 -30.00 -59.36 -21.42
C TYR A 1000 -30.94 -59.89 -22.51
N ASN A 1001 -30.40 -60.22 -23.67
CA ASN A 1001 -31.15 -60.85 -24.77
C ASN A 1001 -30.43 -62.10 -25.29
N TRP A 1002 -31.04 -63.28 -25.07
CA TRP A 1002 -30.58 -64.57 -25.58
C TRP A 1002 -31.21 -64.86 -26.94
N ASN A 1003 -30.45 -64.71 -28.01
CA ASN A 1003 -30.95 -64.96 -29.36
C ASN A 1003 -31.32 -66.44 -29.54
N GLY A 1004 -32.52 -66.70 -30.07
CA GLY A 1004 -33.02 -68.04 -30.40
C GLY A 1004 -33.66 -68.85 -29.26
N ALA A 1005 -33.43 -68.50 -27.99
CA ALA A 1005 -33.72 -69.40 -26.86
C ALA A 1005 -34.96 -69.05 -26.01
N GLY A 1006 -35.49 -67.84 -26.10
CA GLY A 1006 -36.69 -67.41 -25.35
C GLY A 1006 -36.51 -67.15 -23.84
N PHE A 1007 -35.28 -67.23 -23.32
CA PHE A 1007 -34.99 -67.05 -21.88
C PHE A 1007 -35.20 -65.62 -21.33
N GLY A 1008 -35.34 -64.61 -22.21
CA GLY A 1008 -35.60 -63.22 -21.82
C GLY A 1008 -34.52 -62.63 -20.90
N GLN A 1009 -34.92 -61.79 -19.94
CA GLN A 1009 -34.02 -61.14 -18.96
C GLN A 1009 -33.44 -62.09 -17.89
N THR A 1010 -33.40 -63.41 -18.13
CA THR A 1010 -32.86 -64.39 -17.17
C THR A 1010 -31.34 -64.41 -17.24
N LEU A 1011 -30.64 -64.08 -16.15
CA LEU A 1011 -29.17 -64.03 -16.13
C LEU A 1011 -28.50 -65.42 -16.21
N ASN A 1012 -29.06 -66.43 -15.52
CA ASN A 1012 -28.46 -67.77 -15.43
C ASN A 1012 -29.47 -68.87 -15.86
N PRO A 1013 -29.79 -69.01 -17.16
CA PRO A 1013 -30.76 -69.99 -17.63
C PRO A 1013 -30.31 -71.44 -17.42
N GLN A 1014 -31.29 -72.34 -17.31
CA GLN A 1014 -31.16 -73.76 -16.96
C GLN A 1014 -32.14 -74.57 -17.83
N GLY A 1015 -31.82 -75.83 -18.13
CA GLY A 1015 -32.64 -76.64 -19.05
C GLY A 1015 -32.45 -76.20 -20.51
N ILE A 1016 -31.20 -75.90 -20.86
CA ILE A 1016 -30.79 -75.46 -22.19
C ILE A 1016 -30.54 -76.71 -23.05
N GLN A 1017 -31.02 -76.68 -24.28
CA GLN A 1017 -30.83 -77.75 -25.27
C GLN A 1017 -29.43 -77.66 -25.89
N ALA A 1018 -28.93 -78.73 -26.50
CA ALA A 1018 -27.74 -78.67 -27.35
C ALA A 1018 -27.94 -77.69 -28.54
N GLY A 1019 -26.95 -76.83 -28.77
CA GLY A 1019 -27.01 -75.80 -29.80
C GLY A 1019 -26.10 -74.60 -29.53
N THR A 1020 -25.99 -73.72 -30.53
CA THR A 1020 -25.26 -72.44 -30.44
C THR A 1020 -26.19 -71.32 -30.00
N TYR A 1021 -25.74 -70.51 -29.04
CA TYR A 1021 -26.49 -69.41 -28.44
C TYR A 1021 -25.64 -68.14 -28.38
N THR A 1022 -26.27 -66.99 -28.58
CA THR A 1022 -25.65 -65.67 -28.37
C THR A 1022 -26.33 -64.96 -27.23
N LEU A 1023 -25.58 -64.65 -26.16
CA LEU A 1023 -25.98 -63.67 -25.17
C LEU A 1023 -25.57 -62.28 -25.66
N ASN A 1024 -26.54 -61.37 -25.77
CA ASN A 1024 -26.30 -59.94 -25.96
C ASN A 1024 -26.58 -59.25 -24.63
N VAL A 1025 -25.66 -58.40 -24.17
CA VAL A 1025 -25.79 -57.57 -22.98
C VAL A 1025 -25.73 -56.11 -23.40
N ALA A 1026 -26.59 -55.27 -22.81
CA ALA A 1026 -26.47 -53.82 -22.93
C ALA A 1026 -26.57 -53.16 -21.55
N ASP A 1027 -25.72 -52.17 -21.27
CA ASP A 1027 -25.68 -51.42 -20.02
C ASP A 1027 -26.64 -50.21 -20.03
N ASP A 1028 -26.65 -49.38 -18.97
CA ASP A 1028 -27.57 -48.24 -18.84
C ASP A 1028 -27.26 -47.08 -19.81
N ASN A 1029 -26.00 -46.96 -20.24
CA ASN A 1029 -25.57 -46.06 -21.33
C ASN A 1029 -25.95 -46.61 -22.72
N GLY A 1030 -26.35 -47.88 -22.81
CA GLY A 1030 -26.69 -48.57 -24.05
C GLY A 1030 -25.50 -49.23 -24.75
N CYS A 1031 -24.34 -49.31 -24.11
CA CYS A 1031 -23.14 -49.95 -24.64
C CYS A 1031 -23.36 -51.47 -24.73
N GLN A 1032 -23.10 -52.05 -25.91
CA GLN A 1032 -23.49 -53.45 -26.20
C GLN A 1032 -22.27 -54.38 -26.31
N ALA A 1033 -22.37 -55.53 -25.65
CA ALA A 1033 -21.46 -56.65 -25.81
C ALA A 1033 -22.23 -57.92 -26.20
N ALA A 1034 -21.61 -58.80 -26.97
CA ALA A 1034 -22.22 -60.06 -27.38
C ALA A 1034 -21.20 -61.22 -27.29
N GLN A 1035 -21.61 -62.31 -26.64
CA GLN A 1035 -20.82 -63.53 -26.51
C GLN A 1035 -21.59 -64.72 -27.08
N GLU A 1036 -20.98 -65.40 -28.03
CA GLU A 1036 -21.47 -66.68 -28.57
C GLU A 1036 -20.85 -67.86 -27.79
N PHE A 1037 -21.64 -68.91 -27.58
CA PHE A 1037 -21.21 -70.16 -26.97
C PHE A 1037 -22.06 -71.31 -27.50
N SER A 1038 -21.60 -72.55 -27.30
CA SER A 1038 -22.37 -73.76 -27.59
C SER A 1038 -22.60 -74.56 -26.32
N VAL A 1039 -23.83 -75.07 -26.17
CA VAL A 1039 -24.12 -76.23 -25.31
C VAL A 1039 -24.00 -77.46 -26.21
N GLU A 1040 -23.17 -78.42 -25.82
CA GLU A 1040 -23.00 -79.68 -26.56
C GLU A 1040 -23.77 -80.82 -25.87
N GLU A 1041 -24.03 -81.90 -26.62
CA GLU A 1041 -24.55 -83.17 -26.12
C GLU A 1041 -23.61 -84.33 -26.47
N PRO A 1042 -23.63 -85.45 -25.71
CA PRO A 1042 -22.93 -86.67 -26.08
C PRO A 1042 -23.46 -87.27 -27.40
N GLU A 1043 -22.62 -88.00 -28.14
CA GLU A 1043 -23.09 -88.84 -29.24
C GLU A 1043 -24.13 -89.87 -28.73
N ALA A 1044 -25.21 -90.09 -29.50
CA ALA A 1044 -26.21 -91.09 -29.19
C ALA A 1044 -25.59 -92.49 -29.01
N ILE A 1045 -26.03 -93.24 -27.99
CA ILE A 1045 -25.64 -94.65 -27.84
C ILE A 1045 -26.23 -95.42 -29.03
N THR A 1046 -25.34 -95.98 -29.85
CA THR A 1046 -25.69 -96.76 -31.04
C THR A 1046 -25.22 -98.20 -30.88
N THR A 1047 -26.02 -99.11 -31.41
CA THR A 1047 -25.82 -100.56 -31.28
C THR A 1047 -26.05 -101.26 -32.62
N SER A 1048 -25.22 -102.26 -32.91
CA SER A 1048 -25.37 -103.08 -34.11
C SER A 1048 -25.02 -104.54 -33.85
N LEU A 1049 -25.74 -105.44 -34.51
CA LEU A 1049 -25.52 -106.88 -34.45
C LEU A 1049 -24.22 -107.26 -35.18
N VAL A 1050 -23.33 -107.96 -34.47
CA VAL A 1050 -22.03 -108.45 -34.95
C VAL A 1050 -22.15 -109.90 -35.44
N ASP A 1051 -22.80 -110.75 -34.64
CA ASP A 1051 -23.10 -112.15 -34.95
C ASP A 1051 -24.46 -112.56 -34.38
N ILE A 1052 -25.11 -113.51 -35.05
CA ILE A 1052 -26.24 -114.26 -34.49
C ILE A 1052 -26.19 -115.68 -35.05
N SER A 1053 -26.14 -116.68 -34.16
CA SER A 1053 -25.87 -118.06 -34.57
C SER A 1053 -26.56 -119.09 -33.64
N PRO A 1054 -27.23 -120.13 -34.20
CA PRO A 1054 -27.71 -121.27 -33.43
C PRO A 1054 -26.54 -122.24 -33.19
N ASP A 1055 -26.22 -122.51 -31.92
CA ASP A 1055 -24.89 -123.01 -31.55
C ASP A 1055 -24.74 -124.53 -31.82
N SER A 1056 -25.80 -125.32 -31.57
CA SER A 1056 -25.95 -126.67 -32.16
C SER A 1056 -27.36 -127.26 -32.04
N CYS A 1057 -27.71 -128.16 -32.97
CA CYS A 1057 -29.03 -128.82 -33.05
C CYS A 1057 -29.31 -129.87 -31.95
N ASP A 1058 -28.38 -130.13 -31.03
CA ASP A 1058 -28.54 -131.13 -29.95
C ASP A 1058 -28.88 -130.52 -28.58
N LEU A 1059 -28.89 -129.18 -28.43
CA LEU A 1059 -29.05 -128.49 -27.14
C LEU A 1059 -30.17 -127.43 -27.07
N ASN A 1060 -30.78 -127.05 -28.19
CA ASN A 1060 -31.80 -125.98 -28.26
C ASN A 1060 -31.34 -124.64 -27.65
N VAL A 1061 -30.10 -124.23 -27.97
CA VAL A 1061 -29.53 -122.94 -27.58
C VAL A 1061 -28.88 -122.19 -28.75
N GLY A 1062 -28.83 -120.87 -28.65
CA GLY A 1062 -28.20 -119.96 -29.60
C GLY A 1062 -27.44 -118.81 -28.93
N ARG A 1063 -26.85 -117.97 -29.77
CA ARG A 1063 -25.94 -116.88 -29.43
C ARG A 1063 -26.28 -115.61 -30.21
N ALA A 1064 -26.11 -114.46 -29.56
CA ALA A 1064 -26.12 -113.14 -30.20
C ALA A 1064 -24.95 -112.29 -29.67
N GLU A 1065 -24.30 -111.53 -30.54
CA GLU A 1065 -23.22 -110.61 -30.20
C GLU A 1065 -23.50 -109.25 -30.81
N ILE A 1066 -23.38 -108.19 -30.01
CA ILE A 1066 -23.56 -106.80 -30.45
C ILE A 1066 -22.25 -106.02 -30.32
N SER A 1067 -22.23 -104.84 -30.92
CA SER A 1067 -21.21 -103.81 -30.69
C SER A 1067 -21.88 -102.51 -30.27
N VAL A 1068 -21.34 -101.85 -29.25
CA VAL A 1068 -21.83 -100.58 -28.71
C VAL A 1068 -20.89 -99.43 -29.07
N ALA A 1069 -21.43 -98.30 -29.49
CA ALA A 1069 -20.71 -97.05 -29.78
C ALA A 1069 -21.50 -95.82 -29.29
N GLY A 1070 -20.87 -94.64 -29.25
CA GLY A 1070 -21.45 -93.41 -28.69
C GLY A 1070 -21.57 -93.44 -27.16
N GLY A 1071 -22.25 -92.43 -26.59
CA GLY A 1071 -22.47 -92.22 -25.14
C GLY A 1071 -21.22 -91.87 -24.32
N THR A 1072 -21.41 -91.38 -23.11
CA THR A 1072 -20.33 -90.89 -22.23
C THR A 1072 -19.68 -92.01 -21.41
N GLY A 1073 -18.35 -91.97 -21.23
CA GLY A 1073 -17.64 -92.87 -20.31
C GLY A 1073 -17.72 -94.37 -20.65
N GLN A 1074 -17.61 -95.24 -19.63
CA GLN A 1074 -17.81 -96.68 -19.79
C GLN A 1074 -19.26 -97.05 -20.13
N LYS A 1075 -19.46 -98.28 -20.60
CA LYS A 1075 -20.77 -98.85 -20.99
C LYS A 1075 -21.02 -100.16 -20.26
N THR A 1076 -22.29 -100.42 -19.94
CA THR A 1076 -22.77 -101.68 -19.38
C THR A 1076 -23.94 -102.19 -20.21
N VAL A 1077 -23.81 -103.38 -20.77
CA VAL A 1077 -24.89 -104.11 -21.46
C VAL A 1077 -25.46 -105.14 -20.50
N GLN A 1078 -26.78 -105.19 -20.38
CA GLN A 1078 -27.54 -106.21 -19.66
C GLN A 1078 -28.61 -106.80 -20.59
N TRP A 1079 -28.74 -108.12 -20.64
CA TRP A 1079 -29.78 -108.78 -21.42
C TRP A 1079 -31.02 -109.10 -20.56
N ASP A 1080 -32.20 -109.07 -21.18
CA ASP A 1080 -33.49 -109.42 -20.54
C ASP A 1080 -33.76 -110.94 -20.45
N ASP A 1081 -32.72 -111.75 -20.63
CA ASP A 1081 -32.80 -113.20 -20.54
C ASP A 1081 -33.03 -113.69 -19.08
N PRO A 1082 -33.47 -114.94 -18.87
CA PRO A 1082 -33.76 -115.46 -17.53
C PRO A 1082 -32.58 -115.48 -16.54
N GLU A 1083 -31.34 -115.41 -17.02
CA GLU A 1083 -30.12 -115.38 -16.20
C GLU A 1083 -29.50 -113.97 -16.07
N GLN A 1084 -30.06 -112.97 -16.78
CA GLN A 1084 -29.64 -111.56 -16.82
C GLN A 1084 -28.14 -111.39 -17.14
N GLN A 1085 -27.72 -111.94 -18.27
CA GLN A 1085 -26.32 -111.92 -18.72
C GLN A 1085 -25.82 -110.49 -18.96
N MET A 1086 -24.54 -110.26 -18.68
CA MET A 1086 -23.91 -108.94 -18.78
C MET A 1086 -22.76 -108.93 -19.78
N GLY A 1087 -22.69 -107.85 -20.57
CA GLY A 1087 -21.72 -107.66 -21.64
C GLY A 1087 -22.29 -107.87 -23.03
N ASP A 1088 -21.46 -107.58 -24.04
CA ASP A 1088 -21.86 -107.43 -25.44
C ASP A 1088 -22.27 -108.76 -26.13
N VAL A 1089 -22.19 -109.88 -25.42
CA VAL A 1089 -22.52 -111.23 -25.90
C VAL A 1089 -23.59 -111.87 -25.02
N LEU A 1090 -24.61 -112.44 -25.65
CA LEU A 1090 -25.63 -113.30 -25.05
C LEU A 1090 -25.42 -114.74 -25.53
N GLU A 1091 -25.17 -115.68 -24.63
CA GLU A 1091 -24.89 -117.09 -24.98
C GLU A 1091 -25.85 -118.06 -24.27
N ASN A 1092 -25.98 -119.28 -24.81
CA ASN A 1092 -26.78 -120.37 -24.24
C ASN A 1092 -28.29 -120.09 -24.06
N VAL A 1093 -28.83 -119.06 -24.72
CA VAL A 1093 -30.26 -118.71 -24.66
C VAL A 1093 -31.10 -119.54 -25.63
N ARG A 1094 -32.42 -119.60 -25.41
CA ARG A 1094 -33.35 -120.29 -26.30
C ARG A 1094 -33.67 -119.44 -27.53
N PHE A 1095 -34.46 -119.98 -28.46
CA PHE A 1095 -35.11 -119.15 -29.48
C PHE A 1095 -36.11 -118.18 -28.84
N GLY A 1096 -36.20 -116.97 -29.37
CA GLY A 1096 -37.00 -115.88 -28.81
C GLY A 1096 -36.41 -114.49 -29.13
N ILE A 1097 -37.15 -113.45 -28.75
CA ILE A 1097 -36.67 -112.06 -28.80
C ILE A 1097 -36.01 -111.73 -27.45
N TYR A 1098 -34.81 -111.18 -27.50
CA TYR A 1098 -34.06 -110.68 -26.36
C TYR A 1098 -33.73 -109.20 -26.54
N THR A 1099 -33.78 -108.44 -25.46
CA THR A 1099 -33.44 -107.02 -25.37
C THR A 1099 -32.14 -106.85 -24.61
N ALA A 1100 -31.15 -106.24 -25.23
CA ALA A 1100 -30.06 -105.59 -24.51
C ALA A 1100 -30.54 -104.22 -24.02
N GLU A 1101 -30.47 -104.01 -22.71
CA GLU A 1101 -30.51 -102.71 -22.04
C GLU A 1101 -29.06 -102.23 -21.90
N ILE A 1102 -28.75 -101.08 -22.51
CA ILE A 1102 -27.41 -100.49 -22.52
C ILE A 1102 -27.45 -99.21 -21.72
N ALA A 1103 -26.65 -99.14 -20.66
CA ALA A 1103 -26.41 -97.91 -19.89
C ALA A 1103 -24.99 -97.40 -20.11
N ASP A 1104 -24.80 -96.09 -19.98
CA ASP A 1104 -23.47 -95.47 -19.91
C ASP A 1104 -23.13 -94.94 -18.51
N GLU A 1105 -21.95 -94.33 -18.35
CA GLU A 1105 -21.43 -93.86 -17.06
C GLU A 1105 -22.25 -92.70 -16.46
N ASN A 1106 -23.02 -91.97 -17.29
CA ASN A 1106 -24.01 -90.98 -16.86
C ASN A 1106 -25.41 -91.59 -16.64
N ASN A 1107 -25.53 -92.92 -16.75
CA ASN A 1107 -26.78 -93.68 -16.70
C ASN A 1107 -27.75 -93.34 -17.86
N CYS A 1108 -27.22 -92.89 -19.00
CA CYS A 1108 -27.99 -92.68 -20.23
C CYS A 1108 -28.34 -94.04 -20.85
N MET A 1109 -29.61 -94.24 -21.24
CA MET A 1109 -30.16 -95.55 -21.59
C MET A 1109 -30.45 -95.71 -23.09
N ALA A 1110 -30.08 -96.86 -23.65
CA ALA A 1110 -30.53 -97.32 -24.96
C ALA A 1110 -30.98 -98.79 -24.89
N PHE A 1111 -31.80 -99.23 -25.86
CA PHE A 1111 -32.31 -100.60 -25.93
C PHE A 1111 -32.11 -101.17 -27.34
N PHE A 1112 -31.69 -102.43 -27.44
CA PHE A 1112 -31.48 -103.13 -28.70
C PHE A 1112 -32.08 -104.53 -28.65
N THR A 1113 -33.07 -104.80 -29.50
CA THR A 1113 -33.70 -106.13 -29.61
C THR A 1113 -33.09 -106.98 -30.71
N VAL A 1114 -32.91 -108.27 -30.42
CA VAL A 1114 -32.46 -109.32 -31.34
C VAL A 1114 -33.41 -110.51 -31.27
N GLU A 1115 -33.70 -111.15 -32.41
CA GLU A 1115 -34.57 -112.34 -32.47
C GLU A 1115 -33.75 -113.58 -32.88
N VAL A 1116 -33.68 -114.57 -32.00
CA VAL A 1116 -32.98 -115.85 -32.22
C VAL A 1116 -34.01 -116.86 -32.73
N GLU A 1117 -33.90 -117.29 -33.99
CA GLU A 1117 -34.88 -118.15 -34.68
C GLU A 1117 -34.72 -119.67 -34.42
N GLU A 1118 -35.77 -120.46 -34.71
CA GLU A 1118 -35.84 -121.93 -34.56
C GLU A 1118 -35.64 -122.67 -35.90
N VAL A 1119 -35.08 -123.90 -35.90
CA VAL A 1119 -34.63 -124.61 -37.14
C VAL A 1119 -35.11 -126.08 -37.19
N GLU A 1120 -35.77 -126.48 -38.29
CA GLU A 1120 -36.22 -127.87 -38.57
C GLU A 1120 -35.21 -128.70 -39.41
N CYS A 1121 -35.21 -130.03 -39.28
CA CYS A 1121 -34.32 -130.95 -40.04
C CYS A 1121 -34.92 -132.37 -40.28
N ALA A 1122 -34.70 -133.00 -41.45
CA ALA A 1122 -35.28 -134.33 -41.78
C ALA A 1122 -34.54 -135.24 -42.82
N VAL A 1123 -34.13 -136.44 -42.37
CA VAL A 1123 -34.24 -137.79 -43.02
C VAL A 1123 -33.39 -138.20 -44.27
N THR A 1124 -32.25 -138.88 -44.02
CA THR A 1124 -31.63 -140.08 -44.69
C THR A 1124 -31.48 -140.17 -46.24
N SER A 1125 -30.39 -140.66 -46.87
CA SER A 1125 -29.43 -141.74 -46.53
C SER A 1125 -28.16 -141.81 -47.42
N VAL A 1126 -27.02 -142.24 -46.85
CA VAL A 1126 -25.82 -143.00 -47.38
C VAL A 1126 -25.59 -143.04 -48.92
N GLU A 1127 -24.42 -142.72 -49.53
CA GLU A 1127 -22.99 -143.01 -49.20
C GLU A 1127 -22.05 -141.77 -49.19
N GLU A 1128 -20.80 -142.00 -48.77
CA GLU A 1128 -19.68 -141.04 -48.69
C GLU A 1128 -19.07 -140.72 -50.09
N PHE A 1129 -18.17 -139.73 -50.27
CA PHE A 1129 -16.76 -139.88 -49.86
C PHE A 1129 -16.13 -138.61 -49.27
N THR A 1130 -15.35 -138.82 -48.22
CA THR A 1130 -14.50 -137.82 -47.57
C THR A 1130 -13.27 -137.47 -48.42
N SER A 1131 -12.89 -136.19 -48.41
CA SER A 1131 -11.59 -135.70 -48.92
C SER A 1131 -10.84 -134.84 -47.89
N THR A 1132 -11.13 -135.05 -46.60
CA THR A 1132 -10.32 -134.65 -45.44
C THR A 1132 -9.02 -135.46 -45.37
N ASN A 1133 -8.22 -135.36 -46.42
CA ASN A 1133 -7.02 -136.18 -46.65
C ASN A 1133 -5.88 -135.38 -47.31
N LEU A 1134 -5.86 -134.06 -47.06
CA LEU A 1134 -4.74 -133.17 -47.38
C LEU A 1134 -4.03 -132.82 -46.06
N ARG A 1135 -2.80 -133.32 -45.85
CA ARG A 1135 -1.96 -132.94 -44.70
C ARG A 1135 -0.65 -132.36 -45.17
N ILE A 1136 -0.25 -131.26 -44.54
CA ILE A 1136 1.01 -130.56 -44.80
C ILE A 1136 1.91 -130.79 -43.60
N TYR A 1137 3.05 -131.46 -43.81
CA TYR A 1137 4.06 -131.62 -42.77
C TYR A 1137 5.16 -130.58 -42.96
N PRO A 1138 5.35 -129.64 -42.02
CA PRO A 1138 6.60 -128.89 -41.95
C PRO A 1138 7.70 -129.86 -41.53
N ASN A 1139 8.69 -130.09 -42.40
CA ASN A 1139 9.83 -130.95 -42.05
C ASN A 1139 10.70 -130.24 -40.99
N PRO A 1140 10.82 -130.74 -39.74
CA PRO A 1140 11.49 -130.00 -38.67
C PRO A 1140 13.00 -129.87 -38.83
N ILE A 1141 13.60 -130.50 -39.85
CA ILE A 1141 15.06 -130.55 -40.03
C ILE A 1141 15.42 -130.05 -41.43
N THR A 1142 15.92 -128.81 -41.47
CA THR A 1142 16.56 -128.09 -42.59
C THR A 1142 15.72 -127.79 -43.85
N GLY A 1143 15.58 -126.49 -44.16
CA GLY A 1143 15.60 -126.02 -45.56
C GLY A 1143 14.33 -125.39 -46.14
N GLY A 1144 13.17 -125.51 -45.49
CA GLY A 1144 11.92 -124.92 -45.99
C GLY A 1144 11.19 -125.77 -47.05
N HIS A 1145 11.39 -127.09 -47.04
CA HIS A 1145 10.62 -128.03 -47.85
C HIS A 1145 9.39 -128.52 -47.08
N PHE A 1146 8.25 -128.55 -47.76
CA PHE A 1146 6.99 -129.11 -47.26
C PHE A 1146 6.62 -130.36 -48.04
N ASN A 1147 6.15 -131.38 -47.33
CA ASN A 1147 5.57 -132.57 -47.93
C ASN A 1147 4.05 -132.51 -47.85
N LEU A 1148 3.41 -132.77 -48.99
CA LEU A 1148 1.97 -132.82 -49.14
C LEU A 1148 1.51 -134.28 -49.16
N GLU A 1149 0.89 -134.73 -48.08
CA GLU A 1149 0.22 -136.03 -48.00
C GLU A 1149 -1.17 -135.91 -48.63
N ILE A 1150 -1.42 -136.66 -49.71
CA ILE A 1150 -2.73 -136.78 -50.35
C ILE A 1150 -3.22 -138.23 -50.19
N GLY A 1151 -4.25 -138.43 -49.37
CA GLY A 1151 -4.99 -139.70 -49.30
C GLY A 1151 -6.04 -139.80 -50.40
N ARG A 1152 -5.94 -140.83 -51.25
CA ARG A 1152 -6.75 -140.99 -52.48
C ARG A 1152 -7.93 -141.94 -52.29
N ASN A 1153 -9.11 -141.48 -52.69
CA ASN A 1153 -10.31 -142.29 -52.95
C ASN A 1153 -10.95 -141.90 -54.30
N PHE A 1154 -10.15 -141.84 -55.37
CA PHE A 1154 -10.59 -141.45 -56.72
C PHE A 1154 -10.29 -142.56 -57.72
N TYR A 1155 -11.19 -142.78 -58.67
CA TYR A 1155 -11.13 -143.88 -59.65
C TYR A 1155 -10.60 -143.47 -61.04
N ASP A 1156 -10.41 -142.16 -61.27
CA ASP A 1156 -9.85 -141.59 -62.50
C ASP A 1156 -8.47 -140.94 -62.26
N ILE A 1157 -7.80 -140.52 -63.33
CA ILE A 1157 -6.50 -139.83 -63.28
C ILE A 1157 -6.71 -138.40 -62.76
N VAL A 1158 -6.06 -138.04 -61.65
CA VAL A 1158 -6.20 -136.73 -61.02
C VAL A 1158 -4.99 -135.85 -61.34
N ASN A 1159 -5.22 -134.65 -61.87
CA ASN A 1159 -4.21 -133.62 -61.99
C ASN A 1159 -4.23 -132.72 -60.74
N VAL A 1160 -3.06 -132.38 -60.22
CA VAL A 1160 -2.87 -131.55 -59.02
C VAL A 1160 -1.94 -130.39 -59.35
N SER A 1161 -2.42 -129.17 -59.17
CA SER A 1161 -1.71 -127.92 -59.43
C SER A 1161 -1.59 -127.11 -58.13
N LEU A 1162 -0.40 -126.59 -57.85
CA LEU A 1162 -0.20 -125.51 -56.87
C LEU A 1162 -0.19 -124.17 -57.61
N ILE A 1163 -0.97 -123.20 -57.15
CA ILE A 1163 -1.23 -121.93 -57.83
C ILE A 1163 -1.04 -120.78 -56.83
N ASP A 1164 -0.43 -119.65 -57.24
CA ASP A 1164 -0.32 -118.45 -56.40
C ASP A 1164 -1.57 -117.53 -56.46
N ILE A 1165 -1.66 -116.50 -55.62
CA ILE A 1165 -2.78 -115.53 -55.65
C ILE A 1165 -2.92 -114.74 -56.95
N THR A 1166 -1.92 -114.75 -57.84
CA THR A 1166 -2.02 -114.13 -59.18
C THR A 1166 -2.65 -115.07 -60.21
N GLY A 1167 -3.01 -116.29 -59.81
CA GLY A 1167 -3.59 -117.31 -60.67
C GLY A 1167 -2.54 -118.10 -61.47
N LYS A 1168 -1.25 -117.97 -61.13
CA LYS A 1168 -0.15 -118.62 -61.84
C LYS A 1168 0.19 -119.98 -61.23
N GLU A 1169 0.27 -121.01 -62.06
CA GLU A 1169 0.74 -122.34 -61.64
C GLU A 1169 2.23 -122.32 -61.28
N VAL A 1170 2.54 -122.88 -60.11
CA VAL A 1170 3.87 -122.94 -59.47
C VAL A 1170 4.49 -124.32 -59.63
N GLN A 1171 3.68 -125.38 -59.50
CA GLN A 1171 4.08 -126.78 -59.69
C GLN A 1171 2.86 -127.67 -60.00
N HIS A 1172 3.06 -128.76 -60.74
CA HIS A 1172 2.00 -129.66 -61.22
C HIS A 1172 2.40 -131.13 -61.09
N TRP A 1173 1.44 -132.01 -60.79
CA TRP A 1173 1.60 -133.47 -60.74
C TRP A 1173 0.36 -134.18 -61.33
N THR A 1174 0.58 -135.23 -62.12
CA THR A 1174 -0.49 -136.09 -62.66
C THR A 1174 -0.45 -137.46 -61.97
N LEU A 1175 -1.57 -137.86 -61.36
CA LEU A 1175 -1.66 -138.99 -60.44
C LEU A 1175 -2.56 -140.10 -61.02
N ASN A 1176 -2.01 -141.30 -61.19
CA ASN A 1176 -2.73 -142.43 -61.82
C ASN A 1176 -3.60 -143.21 -60.83
N ALA A 1177 -4.75 -143.72 -61.30
CA ALA A 1177 -5.81 -144.29 -60.47
C ALA A 1177 -5.44 -145.62 -59.76
N VAL A 1178 -5.02 -145.52 -58.50
CA VAL A 1178 -4.94 -146.62 -57.52
C VAL A 1178 -5.20 -146.03 -56.12
N SER A 1179 -5.89 -146.74 -55.23
CA SER A 1179 -6.16 -146.26 -53.86
C SER A 1179 -4.95 -146.38 -52.93
N GLY A 1180 -4.80 -145.43 -52.01
CA GLY A 1180 -3.66 -145.34 -51.10
C GLY A 1180 -3.35 -143.89 -50.71
N VAL A 1181 -2.22 -143.68 -50.04
CA VAL A 1181 -1.68 -142.36 -49.69
C VAL A 1181 -0.41 -142.13 -50.51
N GLU A 1182 -0.24 -140.94 -51.08
CA GLU A 1182 1.01 -140.54 -51.73
C GLU A 1182 1.51 -139.21 -51.18
N LEU A 1183 2.84 -139.08 -51.08
CA LEU A 1183 3.54 -137.90 -50.61
C LEU A 1183 4.15 -137.17 -51.81
N LEU A 1184 3.72 -135.93 -52.04
CA LEU A 1184 4.29 -135.05 -53.05
C LEU A 1184 5.27 -134.07 -52.39
N GLU A 1185 6.52 -134.07 -52.87
CA GLU A 1185 7.57 -133.15 -52.42
C GLU A 1185 7.53 -131.86 -53.26
N ILE A 1186 7.50 -130.71 -52.57
CA ILE A 1186 7.59 -129.40 -53.20
C ILE A 1186 9.08 -129.03 -53.35
N SER A 1187 9.55 -129.06 -54.60
CA SER A 1187 10.98 -129.04 -54.94
C SER A 1187 11.57 -127.64 -55.16
N ASN A 1188 10.73 -126.60 -55.17
CA ASN A 1188 11.13 -125.21 -55.34
C ASN A 1188 11.06 -124.45 -54.00
N LYS A 1189 11.93 -123.45 -53.82
CA LYS A 1189 11.78 -122.49 -52.72
C LYS A 1189 10.57 -121.60 -52.98
N ILE A 1190 9.50 -121.80 -52.21
CA ILE A 1190 8.30 -120.96 -52.22
C ILE A 1190 8.44 -119.89 -51.12
N THR A 1191 7.94 -118.69 -51.39
CA THR A 1191 7.94 -117.56 -50.45
C THR A 1191 6.75 -117.62 -49.49
N GLU A 1192 6.85 -116.91 -48.36
CA GLU A 1192 5.70 -116.62 -47.51
C GLU A 1192 4.57 -115.98 -48.33
N GLY A 1193 3.33 -116.39 -48.09
CA GLY A 1193 2.19 -115.97 -48.91
C GLY A 1193 1.02 -116.95 -48.91
N ILE A 1194 -0.04 -116.59 -49.63
CA ILE A 1194 -1.22 -117.42 -49.82
C ILE A 1194 -1.09 -118.15 -51.15
N TYR A 1195 -1.43 -119.44 -51.17
CA TYR A 1195 -1.47 -120.27 -52.36
C TYR A 1195 -2.74 -121.12 -52.39
N LEU A 1196 -3.09 -121.64 -53.56
CA LEU A 1196 -4.23 -122.51 -53.80
C LEU A 1196 -3.73 -123.85 -54.35
N ILE A 1197 -4.10 -124.96 -53.69
CA ILE A 1197 -3.91 -126.31 -54.25
C ILE A 1197 -5.20 -126.70 -54.95
N GLN A 1198 -5.14 -126.89 -56.26
CA GLN A 1198 -6.25 -127.28 -57.11
C GLN A 1198 -6.08 -128.73 -57.58
N MET A 1199 -7.08 -129.57 -57.34
CA MET A 1199 -7.14 -130.97 -57.75
C MET A 1199 -8.31 -131.16 -58.70
N ASN A 1200 -8.10 -131.81 -59.84
CA ASN A 1200 -9.10 -132.00 -60.89
C ASN A 1200 -9.01 -133.42 -61.47
N ASP A 1201 -10.10 -134.17 -61.36
CA ASP A 1201 -10.28 -135.55 -61.87
C ASP A 1201 -10.94 -135.61 -63.26
N GLY A 1202 -11.13 -134.46 -63.90
CA GLY A 1202 -11.83 -134.30 -65.18
C GLY A 1202 -13.34 -134.06 -65.06
N HIS A 1203 -13.93 -134.28 -63.87
CA HIS A 1203 -15.36 -134.10 -63.60
C HIS A 1203 -15.64 -133.04 -62.52
N LYS A 1204 -14.73 -132.90 -61.54
CA LYS A 1204 -14.86 -131.94 -60.43
C LYS A 1204 -13.50 -131.35 -60.05
N THR A 1205 -13.47 -130.03 -59.93
CA THR A 1205 -12.30 -129.29 -59.43
C THR A 1205 -12.48 -128.95 -57.95
N ILE A 1206 -11.58 -129.44 -57.10
CA ILE A 1206 -11.50 -129.09 -55.68
C ILE A 1206 -10.33 -128.12 -55.50
N THR A 1207 -10.55 -126.96 -54.86
CA THR A 1207 -9.50 -125.97 -54.59
C THR A 1207 -9.41 -125.69 -53.09
N ASN A 1208 -8.23 -125.89 -52.51
CA ASN A 1208 -7.95 -125.65 -51.09
C ASN A 1208 -6.97 -124.48 -50.92
N LYS A 1209 -7.26 -123.56 -50.01
CA LYS A 1209 -6.38 -122.44 -49.65
C LYS A 1209 -5.33 -122.91 -48.64
N ILE A 1210 -4.06 -122.62 -48.92
CA ILE A 1210 -2.96 -122.76 -47.97
C ILE A 1210 -2.32 -121.40 -47.71
N ILE A 1211 -1.76 -121.22 -46.51
CA ILE A 1211 -1.01 -120.01 -46.14
C ILE A 1211 0.36 -120.47 -45.64
N ILE A 1212 1.41 -120.05 -46.34
CA ILE A 1212 2.80 -120.29 -45.96
C ILE A 1212 3.24 -119.07 -45.15
N ARG A 1213 3.75 -119.33 -43.95
CA ARG A 1213 4.41 -118.42 -43.01
C ARG A 1213 5.76 -119.02 -42.61
#